data_AF-A0A7C1VUI7-F1
#
_entry.id   AF-A0A7C1VUI7-F1
#
_cell.length_a   1.000
_cell.length_b   1.000
_cell.length_c   1.000
_cell.angle_alpha   90.00
_cell.angle_beta   90.00
_cell.angle_gamma   90.00
#
_symmetry.space_group_name_H-M   'P 1'
#
loop_
_entity.id
_entity.type
_entity.pdbx_description
1 polymer ?
#
loop_
_entity_poly.entity_id
_entity_poly.type
_entity_poly.pdbx_seq_one_letter_code
_entity_poly.pdbx_strand_id
1 'polypeptide(L)'
;MKKTALASAIALATLASGPVWAETTTIGGNFIFDRTEVEAGGKVNIALLGLNAQGEVDTQGDASDSTIMAMVKTDLGEIRGGSDTRGGPLPGYFASSTKFILLSKGLGRVFIWYPHETKGEDTVEVTLLERYKTASGATDYRNITNAEQKVTITPVSTEPEGLAIESFTPSESDSHGKADECSLWSKEYPCGLYGEMTAGQSGGKILVKAKNEYGIGTVKVTLTYKGHLHPEEEAPTHSYTANMVKGEATITLDGQVTKAGDYFVEATVDGLDGSSVGLVYPDILKVWSTGVPKKLKLRADKERIANPDFTKTITNDQIKQGTHIMGSLEDAYGNMTTNCVPEKNKDTGAFACTAGGEIIFSIADTNDPDVVNGAKLNLHIPAGAQEGKTVAKSGDAILGNASGEIVKRDVKKPLTASLVATAKDSAGKVISTIANSDTLAIKVVERSLAATALFSTDQRAGNEFDAFNVVVIGNVGQPVGKAGAVAVKNTRTMEESVAAPDTTNNVLVSFEKQTWGNKEYLISDQAGSYAQVKVEAAGIKPAKIEKVEFQNAHGQAVTDVPPAEITPDKKYFTRIPEASFKMFDQYGNMKTGEQPLTAAITGTFTASTSNAESTSYITSNGGGVPGRFELVDGKPSHVKVTYAATGSKAFAGQDTIKLSFSEASLFSFSLTTTIPAYSGLKGIKSHMSAIDDTIPVNSEVAMTVDVLDGDGKRFVDPDRDAKTGVTVTIGGQEGDNVEPTVTEIWWEPMKPSEEECVAAEGTFTEGKCVLTEEQCESSSLG
;
A
#
# COMPACT_ATOMS: atom_id res chain seq x y z
N MET A 1 8.51 70.46 34.23
CA MET A 1 8.28 69.10 34.75
C MET A 1 7.25 68.43 33.83
N LYS A 2 7.71 67.60 32.88
CA LYS A 2 7.66 66.12 32.96
C LYS A 2 6.24 65.57 33.17
N LYS A 3 5.57 65.18 32.08
CA LYS A 3 4.70 63.99 31.92
C LYS A 3 3.91 64.11 30.61
N THR A 4 4.42 63.50 29.53
CA THR A 4 3.66 62.91 28.39
C THR A 4 4.53 62.34 27.27
N ALA A 5 5.84 62.60 27.25
CA ALA A 5 6.78 62.08 26.25
C ALA A 5 7.14 60.58 26.39
N LEU A 6 6.28 59.74 26.98
CA LEU A 6 6.56 58.30 27.17
C LEU A 6 5.44 57.36 26.68
N ALA A 7 4.30 57.86 26.18
CA ALA A 7 3.19 57.02 25.72
C ALA A 7 3.18 56.76 24.21
N SER A 8 3.75 57.64 23.39
CA SER A 8 3.69 57.56 21.93
C SER A 8 4.81 56.72 21.30
N ALA A 9 5.85 56.36 22.05
CA ALA A 9 7.00 55.61 21.55
C ALA A 9 6.95 54.11 21.88
N ILE A 10 6.05 53.68 22.77
CA ILE A 10 5.91 52.25 23.17
C ILE A 10 4.84 51.53 22.34
N ALA A 11 3.89 52.23 21.71
CA ALA A 11 2.85 51.60 20.88
C ALA A 11 3.30 51.19 19.48
N LEU A 12 4.46 51.68 18.98
CA LEU A 12 4.98 51.34 17.65
C LEU A 12 6.02 50.20 17.65
N ALA A 13 6.44 49.72 18.83
CA ALA A 13 7.56 48.77 18.95
C ALA A 13 7.14 47.34 19.30
N THR A 14 5.84 47.04 19.44
CA THR A 14 5.36 45.72 19.90
C THR A 14 4.41 44.99 18.94
N LEU A 15 4.27 45.42 17.68
CA LEU A 15 3.59 44.63 16.66
C LEU A 15 4.62 43.93 15.78
N ALA A 16 4.71 42.60 15.93
CA ALA A 16 5.55 41.71 15.14
C ALA A 16 4.95 41.55 13.72
N SER A 17 5.08 42.59 12.91
CA SER A 17 5.06 42.67 11.45
C SER A 17 4.88 44.15 11.12
N GLY A 18 5.85 44.75 10.43
CA GLY A 18 5.76 46.16 10.08
C GLY A 18 4.54 46.44 9.17
N PRO A 19 3.96 47.64 9.18
CA PRO A 19 2.90 48.00 8.24
C PRO A 19 3.42 47.87 6.79
N VAL A 20 2.69 47.13 5.95
CA VAL A 20 3.01 46.91 4.54
C VAL A 20 2.10 47.77 3.66
N TRP A 21 2.67 48.49 2.70
CA TRP A 21 2.00 49.51 1.89
C TRP A 21 1.33 48.91 0.64
N ALA A 22 0.14 49.40 0.27
CA ALA A 22 -0.53 49.10 -1.00
C ALA A 22 -0.42 50.28 -1.97
N GLU A 23 -0.09 50.04 -3.24
CA GLU A 23 -0.17 51.03 -4.30
C GLU A 23 -1.61 51.16 -4.80
N THR A 24 -2.08 52.40 -5.00
CA THR A 24 -3.45 52.69 -5.46
C THR A 24 -3.42 53.32 -6.85
N THR A 25 -4.16 52.77 -7.81
CA THR A 25 -4.34 53.37 -9.14
C THR A 25 -5.45 54.42 -9.07
N THR A 26 -5.08 55.70 -8.91
CA THR A 26 -6.06 56.79 -9.01
C THR A 26 -6.05 57.33 -10.44
N ILE A 27 -6.99 56.88 -11.28
CA ILE A 27 -7.31 57.57 -12.54
C ILE A 27 -8.84 57.49 -12.73
N GLY A 28 -9.58 58.59 -12.43
CA GLY A 28 -11.01 58.73 -12.76
C GLY A 28 -11.93 59.13 -11.59
N GLY A 29 -12.91 60.03 -11.83
CA GLY A 29 -13.75 60.69 -10.82
C GLY A 29 -15.19 60.14 -10.65
N ASN A 30 -15.86 60.53 -9.55
CA ASN A 30 -17.24 60.12 -9.22
C ASN A 30 -18.31 61.04 -9.83
N PHE A 31 -19.33 60.44 -10.44
CA PHE A 31 -20.48 61.09 -11.06
C PHE A 31 -21.76 60.91 -10.21
N ILE A 32 -22.56 61.96 -10.09
CA ILE A 32 -23.92 61.94 -9.52
C ILE A 32 -24.93 61.93 -10.66
N PHE A 33 -25.83 60.94 -10.63
CA PHE A 33 -27.00 60.85 -11.50
C PHE A 33 -28.19 61.52 -10.81
N ASP A 34 -28.99 62.28 -11.56
CA ASP A 34 -30.17 62.95 -10.99
C ASP A 34 -31.34 61.99 -10.70
N ARG A 35 -31.27 60.73 -11.15
CA ARG A 35 -32.34 59.71 -11.02
C ARG A 35 -31.77 58.29 -10.94
N THR A 36 -32.42 57.42 -10.19
CA THR A 36 -32.06 55.99 -10.02
C THR A 36 -32.84 55.03 -10.90
N GLU A 37 -33.90 55.48 -11.60
CA GLU A 37 -34.69 54.67 -12.54
C GLU A 37 -35.15 55.50 -13.75
N VAL A 38 -35.10 54.92 -14.97
CA VAL A 38 -35.50 55.57 -16.24
C VAL A 38 -36.16 54.56 -17.19
N GLU A 39 -37.31 54.90 -17.76
CA GLU A 39 -37.96 54.11 -18.81
C GLU A 39 -37.27 54.28 -20.18
N ALA A 40 -37.42 53.29 -21.06
CA ALA A 40 -36.76 53.25 -22.37
C ALA A 40 -37.00 54.54 -23.19
N GLY A 41 -35.91 55.29 -23.44
CA GLY A 41 -35.93 56.56 -24.17
C GLY A 41 -35.77 57.83 -23.32
N GLY A 42 -35.69 57.72 -21.98
CA GLY A 42 -35.42 58.87 -21.10
C GLY A 42 -33.95 59.34 -21.12
N LYS A 43 -33.73 60.63 -20.81
CA LYS A 43 -32.39 61.24 -20.67
C LYS A 43 -32.04 61.47 -19.19
N VAL A 44 -30.77 61.27 -18.83
CA VAL A 44 -30.19 61.50 -17.49
C VAL A 44 -29.14 62.62 -17.57
N ASN A 45 -29.07 63.49 -16.55
CA ASN A 45 -28.01 64.48 -16.41
C ASN A 45 -26.93 64.01 -15.42
N ILE A 46 -25.67 64.34 -15.70
CA ILE A 46 -24.49 63.83 -15.00
C ILE A 46 -23.67 65.00 -14.42
N ALA A 47 -23.22 64.91 -13.17
CA ALA A 47 -22.29 65.90 -12.55
C ALA A 47 -21.15 65.24 -11.72
N LEU A 48 -19.92 65.75 -11.83
CA LEU A 48 -18.69 65.24 -11.18
C LEU A 48 -18.35 65.98 -9.88
N LEU A 49 -17.90 65.28 -8.81
CA LEU A 49 -17.38 65.92 -7.59
C LEU A 49 -16.06 65.31 -7.07
N GLY A 50 -15.02 66.13 -6.98
CA GLY A 50 -13.97 66.08 -5.95
C GLY A 50 -13.94 67.46 -5.32
N LEU A 51 -13.69 67.64 -4.01
CA LEU A 51 -13.68 68.99 -3.44
C LEU A 51 -12.64 69.15 -2.31
N ASN A 52 -11.96 70.30 -2.26
CA ASN A 52 -11.03 70.76 -1.22
C ASN A 52 -11.81 71.44 -0.06
N ALA A 53 -11.11 72.04 0.90
CA ALA A 53 -11.71 72.63 2.11
C ALA A 53 -12.70 73.79 1.86
N GLN A 54 -12.77 74.32 0.64
CA GLN A 54 -13.73 75.32 0.19
C GLN A 54 -14.83 74.75 -0.71
N GLY A 55 -14.81 73.45 -0.99
CA GLY A 55 -15.78 72.84 -1.87
C GLY A 55 -15.40 72.87 -3.35
N GLU A 56 -14.11 72.82 -3.73
CA GLU A 56 -13.63 72.84 -5.13
C GLU A 56 -12.71 71.67 -5.52
N VAL A 57 -12.83 71.10 -6.72
CA VAL A 57 -12.08 69.91 -7.16
C VAL A 57 -10.57 70.09 -7.08
N ASP A 58 -9.93 69.39 -6.13
CA ASP A 58 -8.47 69.29 -6.07
C ASP A 58 -7.99 68.26 -7.10
N THR A 59 -7.64 68.77 -8.28
CA THR A 59 -7.04 68.02 -9.39
C THR A 59 -5.51 68.06 -9.37
N GLN A 60 -4.89 68.60 -8.32
CA GLN A 60 -3.44 68.77 -8.22
C GLN A 60 -2.90 68.19 -6.90
N GLY A 61 -2.75 66.86 -6.87
CA GLY A 61 -1.96 66.13 -5.85
C GLY A 61 -0.48 66.56 -5.73
N ASP A 62 -0.04 67.60 -6.43
CA ASP A 62 1.32 68.15 -6.37
C ASP A 62 1.41 69.49 -5.63
N ALA A 63 0.29 70.15 -5.26
CA ALA A 63 0.37 71.47 -4.64
C ALA A 63 0.64 71.46 -3.12
N SER A 64 0.64 70.31 -2.44
CA SER A 64 0.78 70.23 -0.97
C SER A 64 1.38 68.94 -0.41
N ASP A 65 2.00 68.09 -1.23
CA ASP A 65 2.56 66.78 -0.82
C ASP A 65 1.55 65.85 -0.10
N SER A 66 0.24 65.97 -0.39
CA SER A 66 -0.80 65.15 0.23
C SER A 66 -1.06 63.86 -0.58
N THR A 67 -1.04 62.69 0.06
CA THR A 67 -1.24 61.37 -0.56
C THR A 67 -2.27 60.56 0.22
N ILE A 68 -3.26 59.99 -0.47
CA ILE A 68 -4.22 59.05 0.14
C ILE A 68 -3.56 57.67 0.24
N MET A 69 -3.69 56.99 1.38
CA MET A 69 -3.04 55.72 1.70
C MET A 69 -4.03 54.79 2.40
N ALA A 70 -3.93 53.47 2.17
CA ALA A 70 -4.64 52.46 2.94
C ALA A 70 -3.64 51.71 3.84
N MET A 71 -3.89 51.70 5.15
CA MET A 71 -3.18 50.88 6.12
C MET A 71 -4.03 49.65 6.44
N VAL A 72 -3.47 48.47 6.25
CA VAL A 72 -4.14 47.19 6.55
C VAL A 72 -3.46 46.56 7.75
N LYS A 73 -4.25 46.01 8.67
CA LYS A 73 -3.80 45.27 9.84
C LYS A 73 -4.62 43.98 9.96
N THR A 74 -3.96 42.90 10.37
CA THR A 74 -4.54 41.60 10.72
C THR A 74 -3.84 41.14 11.99
N ASP A 75 -4.56 40.40 12.83
CA ASP A 75 -4.02 39.89 14.09
C ASP A 75 -3.49 38.45 13.92
N LEU A 76 -4.00 37.70 12.93
CA LEU A 76 -3.68 36.28 12.71
C LEU A 76 -2.95 35.97 11.39
N GLY A 77 -2.84 36.92 10.47
CA GLY A 77 -2.23 36.75 9.15
C GLY A 77 -0.98 37.61 8.92
N GLU A 78 -0.19 37.25 7.91
CA GLU A 78 0.92 38.05 7.41
C GLU A 78 0.48 38.83 6.16
N ILE A 79 0.64 40.16 6.19
CA ILE A 79 0.29 41.03 5.06
C ILE A 79 1.45 41.11 4.07
N ARG A 80 1.14 40.98 2.77
CA ARG A 80 2.06 41.26 1.66
C ARG A 80 1.43 42.29 0.73
N GLY A 81 2.16 43.38 0.48
CA GLY A 81 1.78 44.48 -0.41
C GLY A 81 2.89 44.82 -1.40
N GLY A 82 2.53 45.52 -2.49
CA GLY A 82 3.48 46.09 -3.44
C GLY A 82 3.85 45.26 -4.67
N SER A 83 2.98 44.34 -5.14
CA SER A 83 3.21 43.63 -6.40
C SER A 83 1.93 43.41 -7.20
N ASP A 84 1.98 43.71 -8.49
CA ASP A 84 0.91 43.46 -9.48
C ASP A 84 0.64 41.95 -9.66
N THR A 85 1.63 41.12 -9.30
CA THR A 85 1.62 39.67 -9.45
C THR A 85 1.35 38.96 -8.12
N ARG A 86 0.41 38.01 -8.13
CA ARG A 86 0.11 37.11 -6.99
C ARG A 86 1.32 36.20 -6.76
N GLY A 87 2.17 36.52 -5.79
CA GLY A 87 3.15 35.57 -5.27
C GLY A 87 2.43 34.39 -4.64
N GLY A 88 2.90 33.16 -4.89
CA GLY A 88 2.42 31.98 -4.17
C GLY A 88 2.68 32.10 -2.66
N PRO A 89 1.88 31.42 -1.80
CA PRO A 89 2.13 31.41 -0.37
C PRO A 89 3.52 30.83 -0.06
N LEU A 90 4.16 31.33 1.00
CA LEU A 90 5.39 30.73 1.52
C LEU A 90 5.12 29.32 2.06
N PRO A 91 6.12 28.43 2.07
CA PRO A 91 5.99 27.12 2.72
C PRO A 91 5.52 27.26 4.17
N GLY A 92 4.38 26.63 4.52
CA GLY A 92 3.76 26.71 5.86
C GLY A 92 2.49 27.56 5.95
N TYR A 93 2.06 28.18 4.84
CA TYR A 93 0.84 28.98 4.73
C TYR A 93 -0.13 28.37 3.70
N PHE A 94 -1.43 28.33 3.98
CA PHE A 94 -2.40 27.51 3.23
C PHE A 94 -3.51 28.25 2.48
N ALA A 95 -3.57 29.58 2.57
CA ALA A 95 -4.57 30.35 1.84
C ALA A 95 -4.03 31.71 1.43
N SER A 96 -4.22 32.05 0.16
CA SER A 96 -4.17 33.43 -0.35
C SER A 96 -5.61 33.85 -0.64
N SER A 97 -6.31 34.47 0.31
CA SER A 97 -7.48 35.23 -0.11
C SER A 97 -6.97 36.52 -0.72
N THR A 98 -6.98 36.63 -2.06
CA THR A 98 -6.85 37.93 -2.72
C THR A 98 -8.08 38.73 -2.31
N LYS A 99 -7.92 39.77 -1.49
CA LYS A 99 -9.02 40.65 -1.13
C LYS A 99 -8.81 42.00 -1.78
N PHE A 100 -9.78 42.38 -2.59
CA PHE A 100 -9.90 43.71 -3.16
C PHE A 100 -10.66 44.55 -2.14
N ILE A 101 -10.03 45.61 -1.64
CA ILE A 101 -10.69 46.53 -0.74
C ILE A 101 -11.28 47.64 -1.61
N LEU A 102 -12.61 47.71 -1.64
CA LEU A 102 -13.32 48.82 -2.26
C LEU A 102 -13.11 50.06 -1.39
N LEU A 103 -12.31 51.00 -1.88
CA LEU A 103 -12.14 52.31 -1.27
C LEU A 103 -13.13 53.28 -1.91
N SER A 104 -13.50 54.35 -1.20
CA SER A 104 -14.42 55.38 -1.68
C SER A 104 -13.98 56.09 -2.97
N LYS A 105 -12.74 55.85 -3.43
CA LYS A 105 -12.11 56.40 -4.65
C LYS A 105 -11.16 55.44 -5.40
N GLY A 106 -11.29 54.11 -5.25
CA GLY A 106 -10.44 53.14 -5.99
C GLY A 106 -10.41 51.72 -5.39
N LEU A 107 -9.64 50.80 -5.99
CA LEU A 107 -9.40 49.44 -5.48
C LEU A 107 -7.99 49.31 -4.92
N GLY A 108 -7.85 49.00 -3.63
CA GLY A 108 -6.58 48.60 -3.03
C GLY A 108 -6.45 47.07 -3.02
N ARG A 109 -5.28 46.54 -3.42
CA ARG A 109 -5.00 45.09 -3.42
C ARG A 109 -3.95 44.75 -2.36
N VAL A 110 -4.31 43.86 -1.44
CA VAL A 110 -3.39 43.28 -0.45
C VAL A 110 -3.59 41.78 -0.39
N PHE A 111 -2.51 41.05 -0.10
CA PHE A 111 -2.57 39.62 0.16
C PHE A 111 -2.36 39.38 1.64
N ILE A 112 -3.21 38.55 2.24
CA ILE A 112 -3.05 38.08 3.61
C ILE A 112 -2.78 36.58 3.54
N TRP A 113 -1.69 36.16 4.17
CA TRP A 113 -1.29 34.75 4.26
C TRP A 113 -1.49 34.26 5.70
N TYR A 114 -2.14 33.11 5.88
CA TYR A 114 -2.34 32.50 7.20
C TYR A 114 -1.50 31.23 7.39
N PRO A 115 -0.77 31.09 8.52
CA PRO A 115 -0.08 29.84 8.89
C PRO A 115 -1.04 28.66 9.05
N HIS A 116 -0.68 27.44 8.62
CA HIS A 116 -1.50 26.19 8.63
C HIS A 116 -2.23 25.82 9.91
N GLU A 117 -1.72 26.26 11.05
CA GLU A 117 -2.27 26.05 12.38
C GLU A 117 -3.33 27.07 12.80
N THR A 118 -3.54 28.14 12.02
CA THR A 118 -4.42 29.26 12.36
C THR A 118 -5.89 28.86 12.21
N LYS A 119 -6.70 29.17 13.23
CA LYS A 119 -8.14 28.86 13.29
C LYS A 119 -8.93 30.01 13.92
N GLY A 120 -10.22 30.09 13.60
CA GLY A 120 -11.16 31.04 14.23
C GLY A 120 -11.48 32.24 13.34
N GLU A 121 -11.90 33.36 13.92
CA GLU A 121 -12.11 34.61 13.17
C GLU A 121 -10.89 35.51 13.31
N ASP A 122 -10.36 36.02 12.19
CA ASP A 122 -9.44 37.15 12.15
C ASP A 122 -10.20 38.44 11.85
N THR A 123 -9.74 39.55 12.42
CA THR A 123 -10.30 40.87 12.15
C THR A 123 -9.30 41.65 11.32
N VAL A 124 -9.64 41.88 10.06
CA VAL A 124 -8.85 42.71 9.16
C VAL A 124 -9.32 44.15 9.30
N GLU A 125 -8.48 44.99 9.89
CA GLU A 125 -8.71 46.42 10.05
C GLU A 125 -8.09 47.16 8.87
N VAL A 126 -8.88 48.00 8.20
CA VAL A 126 -8.44 48.87 7.11
C VAL A 126 -8.66 50.31 7.52
N THR A 127 -7.59 51.08 7.60
CA THR A 127 -7.62 52.53 7.87
C THR A 127 -7.23 53.28 6.61
N LEU A 128 -8.13 54.09 6.06
CA LEU A 128 -7.81 55.02 4.99
C LEU A 128 -7.26 56.31 5.60
N LEU A 129 -6.03 56.67 5.22
CA LEU A 129 -5.30 57.81 5.73
C LEU A 129 -5.01 58.80 4.60
N GLU A 130 -4.93 60.08 4.94
CA GLU A 130 -4.31 61.11 4.13
C GLU A 130 -2.96 61.46 4.78
N ARG A 131 -1.87 61.24 4.07
CA ARG A 131 -0.53 61.72 4.44
C ARG A 131 -0.34 63.12 3.89
N TYR A 132 -0.04 64.11 4.71
CA TYR A 132 0.18 65.50 4.27
C TYR A 132 1.42 66.10 4.95
N LYS A 133 1.99 67.17 4.39
CA LYS A 133 3.04 67.93 5.08
C LYS A 133 2.45 69.04 5.93
N THR A 134 2.85 69.09 7.19
CA THR A 134 2.55 70.20 8.10
C THR A 134 3.30 71.46 7.68
N ALA A 135 2.87 72.63 8.15
CA ALA A 135 3.54 73.91 7.91
C ALA A 135 5.03 73.92 8.38
N SER A 136 5.45 72.96 9.20
CA SER A 136 6.83 72.78 9.66
C SER A 136 7.70 71.91 8.72
N GLY A 137 7.12 71.36 7.65
CA GLY A 137 7.75 70.41 6.75
C GLY A 137 7.72 68.96 7.22
N ALA A 138 7.24 68.68 8.45
CA ALA A 138 7.04 67.33 8.96
C ALA A 138 5.82 66.65 8.31
N THR A 139 5.93 65.35 8.02
CA THR A 139 4.81 64.53 7.53
C THR A 139 3.87 64.17 8.67
N ASP A 140 2.57 64.36 8.45
CA ASP A 140 1.50 64.00 9.39
C ASP A 140 0.40 63.22 8.65
N TYR A 141 -0.45 62.51 9.40
CA TYR A 141 -1.45 61.59 8.87
C TYR A 141 -2.83 61.90 9.43
N ARG A 142 -3.81 62.11 8.55
CA ARG A 142 -5.21 62.31 8.91
C ARG A 142 -6.02 61.07 8.56
N ASN A 143 -6.71 60.49 9.54
CA ASN A 143 -7.65 59.40 9.28
C ASN A 143 -8.88 59.91 8.52
N ILE A 144 -9.21 59.23 7.43
CA ILE A 144 -10.39 59.49 6.60
C ILE A 144 -11.53 58.56 7.03
N THR A 145 -11.27 57.26 7.09
CA THR A 145 -12.25 56.25 7.51
C THR A 145 -11.57 54.97 7.97
N ASN A 146 -12.28 54.21 8.81
CA ASN A 146 -11.94 52.83 9.15
C ASN A 146 -12.99 51.88 8.56
N ALA A 147 -12.56 50.69 8.19
CA ALA A 147 -13.42 49.57 7.88
C ALA A 147 -12.86 48.33 8.59
N GLU A 148 -13.76 47.52 9.14
CA GLU A 148 -13.41 46.24 9.75
C GLU A 148 -14.06 45.14 8.93
N GLN A 149 -13.29 44.09 8.64
CA GLN A 149 -13.78 42.91 8.00
C GLN A 149 -13.42 41.69 8.82
N LYS A 150 -14.44 40.94 9.25
CA LYS A 150 -14.25 39.64 9.86
C LYS A 150 -13.96 38.59 8.80
N VAL A 151 -12.94 37.79 9.04
CA VAL A 151 -12.52 36.69 8.18
C VAL A 151 -12.56 35.41 9.00
N THR A 152 -13.48 34.50 8.69
CA THR A 152 -13.46 33.16 9.27
C THR A 152 -12.34 32.35 8.61
N ILE A 153 -11.39 31.90 9.42
CA ILE A 153 -10.28 31.02 9.06
C ILE A 153 -10.64 29.61 9.53
N THR A 154 -11.01 28.77 8.57
CA THR A 154 -11.10 27.33 8.80
C THR A 154 -9.70 26.74 8.73
N PRO A 155 -9.21 26.01 9.75
CA PRO A 155 -7.91 25.32 9.67
C PRO A 155 -7.92 24.26 8.55
N VAL A 156 -6.75 23.85 8.05
CA VAL A 156 -6.67 22.68 7.15
C VAL A 156 -6.95 21.45 8.00
N SER A 157 -7.71 20.48 7.49
CA SER A 157 -7.75 19.16 8.13
C SER A 157 -6.31 18.64 8.21
N THR A 158 -5.91 18.18 9.39
CA THR A 158 -4.60 17.56 9.61
C THR A 158 -4.72 16.05 9.76
N GLU A 159 -5.92 15.49 9.55
CA GLU A 159 -6.14 14.05 9.57
C GLU A 159 -5.50 13.43 8.33
N PRO A 160 -4.58 12.46 8.47
CA PRO A 160 -3.81 11.93 7.34
C PRO A 160 -4.62 11.35 6.19
N GLU A 161 -5.80 10.76 6.47
CA GLU A 161 -6.69 10.09 5.51
C GLU A 161 -6.00 9.16 4.49
N GLY A 162 -6.19 7.86 4.60
CA GLY A 162 -5.59 6.91 3.64
C GLY A 162 -4.05 6.91 3.68
N LEU A 163 -3.44 5.76 3.43
CA LEU A 163 -1.98 5.63 3.49
C LEU A 163 -1.49 4.87 2.26
N ALA A 164 -0.32 5.25 1.78
CA ALA A 164 0.37 4.55 0.71
C ALA A 164 1.87 4.46 1.05
N ILE A 165 2.47 3.31 0.73
CA ILE A 165 3.91 3.20 0.68
C ILE A 165 4.36 3.76 -0.67
N GLU A 166 4.94 4.96 -0.66
CA GLU A 166 5.30 5.68 -1.88
C GLU A 166 6.60 5.13 -2.48
N SER A 167 7.62 4.95 -1.65
CA SER A 167 8.93 4.51 -2.13
C SER A 167 9.78 3.88 -1.04
N PHE A 168 10.80 3.15 -1.47
CA PHE A 168 11.87 2.62 -0.65
C PHE A 168 13.18 3.17 -1.19
N THR A 169 14.06 3.65 -0.32
CA THR A 169 15.41 4.08 -0.68
C THR A 169 16.40 3.19 0.07
N PRO A 170 17.20 2.35 -0.62
CA PRO A 170 18.18 1.50 0.04
C PRO A 170 19.28 2.34 0.71
N SER A 171 19.95 1.74 1.70
CA SER A 171 21.15 2.33 2.31
C SER A 171 22.27 2.41 1.27
N GLU A 172 23.03 3.51 1.23
CA GLU A 172 24.16 3.68 0.28
C GLU A 172 25.22 2.59 0.41
N SER A 173 25.32 1.97 1.60
CA SER A 173 26.26 0.90 1.89
C SER A 173 25.73 -0.51 1.56
N ASP A 174 24.47 -0.64 1.15
CA ASP A 174 23.86 -1.92 0.79
C ASP A 174 24.13 -2.27 -0.68
N SER A 175 25.06 -3.19 -0.92
CA SER A 175 25.41 -3.62 -2.28
C SER A 175 24.29 -4.35 -3.01
N HIS A 176 23.32 -4.92 -2.28
CA HIS A 176 22.14 -5.57 -2.87
C HIS A 176 20.89 -4.69 -2.81
N GLY A 177 20.99 -3.53 -2.16
CA GLY A 177 19.88 -2.62 -1.96
C GLY A 177 19.36 -2.07 -3.29
N LYS A 178 18.05 -2.18 -3.51
CA LYS A 178 17.39 -1.60 -4.70
C LYS A 178 16.03 -1.03 -4.36
N ALA A 179 15.72 0.04 -5.06
CA ALA A 179 14.37 0.54 -5.23
C ALA A 179 13.97 0.20 -6.67
N ASP A 180 13.01 -0.70 -6.88
CA ASP A 180 12.42 -0.81 -8.21
C ASP A 180 11.32 0.27 -8.33
N GLU A 181 11.41 1.10 -9.37
CA GLU A 181 10.28 1.91 -9.80
C GLU A 181 9.22 0.97 -10.37
N CYS A 182 7.95 1.19 -10.03
CA CYS A 182 6.82 0.44 -10.56
C CYS A 182 6.81 0.58 -12.09
N SER A 183 7.47 -0.35 -12.77
CA SER A 183 7.50 -0.43 -14.22
C SER A 183 6.29 -1.24 -14.65
N LEU A 184 5.28 -0.54 -15.19
CA LEU A 184 4.17 -1.12 -15.94
C LEU A 184 4.62 -2.08 -17.08
N TRP A 185 5.93 -2.15 -17.37
CA TRP A 185 6.52 -3.00 -18.39
C TRP A 185 7.03 -4.36 -17.90
N SER A 186 7.08 -4.61 -16.58
CA SER A 186 7.34 -5.97 -16.10
C SER A 186 6.06 -6.81 -16.20
N LYS A 187 6.03 -7.72 -17.18
CA LYS A 187 4.85 -8.54 -17.55
C LYS A 187 4.31 -9.46 -16.44
N GLU A 188 4.96 -9.52 -15.29
CA GLU A 188 4.63 -10.49 -14.23
C GLU A 188 3.72 -9.94 -13.14
N TYR A 189 3.82 -8.65 -12.76
CA TYR A 189 2.97 -8.06 -11.72
C TYR A 189 2.80 -6.54 -11.92
N PRO A 190 1.59 -6.00 -12.10
CA PRO A 190 1.35 -4.55 -12.02
C PRO A 190 1.41 -4.16 -10.53
N CYS A 191 2.58 -3.93 -9.96
CA CYS A 191 2.80 -4.12 -8.51
C CYS A 191 2.65 -2.85 -7.65
N GLY A 192 2.43 -3.08 -6.34
CA GLY A 192 2.76 -2.12 -5.28
C GLY A 192 4.27 -1.94 -5.16
N LEU A 193 4.73 -1.34 -4.08
CA LEU A 193 6.16 -1.14 -3.83
C LEU A 193 6.91 -2.49 -3.85
N TYR A 194 8.06 -2.54 -4.52
CA TYR A 194 9.03 -3.62 -4.40
C TYR A 194 10.43 -3.04 -4.07
N GLY A 195 10.88 -3.26 -2.85
CA GLY A 195 12.23 -2.90 -2.39
C GLY A 195 13.10 -4.13 -2.16
N GLU A 196 14.42 -3.97 -2.27
CA GLU A 196 15.40 -5.00 -1.91
C GLU A 196 16.39 -4.46 -0.87
N MET A 197 16.75 -5.27 0.13
CA MET A 197 17.81 -4.97 1.10
C MET A 197 18.60 -6.22 1.49
N THR A 198 19.79 -6.06 2.07
CA THR A 198 20.57 -7.17 2.66
C THR A 198 20.18 -7.43 4.12
N ALA A 199 20.13 -8.70 4.52
CA ALA A 199 19.89 -9.12 5.90
C ALA A 199 20.86 -8.46 6.89
N GLY A 200 20.32 -7.84 7.93
CA GLY A 200 21.06 -7.13 8.97
C GLY A 200 21.59 -5.75 8.56
N GLN A 201 21.25 -5.27 7.35
CA GLN A 201 21.70 -3.98 6.86
C GLN A 201 20.82 -2.84 7.39
N SER A 202 21.43 -1.83 8.00
CA SER A 202 20.72 -0.64 8.49
C SER A 202 20.72 0.51 7.47
N GLY A 203 19.73 1.41 7.59
CA GLY A 203 19.70 2.70 6.90
C GLY A 203 18.82 2.75 5.64
N GLY A 204 18.18 1.65 5.25
CA GLY A 204 17.12 1.68 4.24
C GLY A 204 15.94 2.53 4.72
N LYS A 205 15.30 3.29 3.84
CA LYS A 205 14.24 4.23 4.17
C LYS A 205 12.95 3.91 3.44
N ILE A 206 11.83 3.90 4.14
CA ILE A 206 10.48 3.76 3.57
C ILE A 206 9.77 5.11 3.68
N LEU A 207 9.32 5.64 2.56
CA LEU A 207 8.49 6.85 2.51
C LEU A 207 7.02 6.43 2.52
N VAL A 208 6.29 6.89 3.53
CA VAL A 208 4.84 6.76 3.64
C VAL A 208 4.20 8.09 3.30
N LYS A 209 3.20 8.08 2.42
CA LYS A 209 2.37 9.23 2.09
C LYS A 209 0.93 9.02 2.54
N ALA A 210 0.32 10.07 3.03
CA ALA A 210 -1.10 10.15 3.28
C ALA A 210 -1.82 10.76 2.07
N LYS A 211 -3.13 10.52 1.94
CA LYS A 211 -3.92 11.19 0.89
C LYS A 211 -4.06 12.68 1.20
N ASN A 212 -4.19 13.05 2.48
CA ASN A 212 -4.16 14.44 2.90
C ASN A 212 -2.71 14.94 3.01
N GLU A 213 -2.33 15.85 2.12
CA GLU A 213 -1.02 16.49 2.08
C GLU A 213 -0.68 17.33 3.34
N TYR A 214 -1.65 17.60 4.21
CA TYR A 214 -1.44 18.27 5.50
C TYR A 214 -1.52 17.31 6.69
N GLY A 215 -1.62 16.01 6.43
CA GLY A 215 -1.67 14.97 7.45
C GLY A 215 -0.55 15.07 8.49
N ILE A 216 -0.91 14.91 9.77
CA ILE A 216 0.03 14.78 10.88
C ILE A 216 -0.34 13.57 11.73
N GLY A 217 0.65 12.91 12.33
CA GLY A 217 0.40 11.76 13.20
C GLY A 217 1.63 10.87 13.37
N THR A 218 1.56 9.89 14.27
CA THR A 218 2.61 8.88 14.40
C THR A 218 2.29 7.73 13.44
N VAL A 219 3.14 7.56 12.42
CA VAL A 219 3.06 6.44 11.49
C VAL A 219 3.83 5.27 12.05
N LYS A 220 3.23 4.09 12.07
CA LYS A 220 3.88 2.82 12.35
C LYS A 220 3.96 1.99 11.07
N VAL A 221 5.18 1.64 10.66
CA VAL A 221 5.43 0.67 9.58
C VAL A 221 5.77 -0.69 10.20
N THR A 222 5.07 -1.73 9.78
CA THR A 222 5.28 -3.12 10.18
C THR A 222 5.75 -3.94 8.98
N LEU A 223 6.86 -4.67 9.16
CA LEU A 223 7.37 -5.65 8.24
C LEU A 223 6.97 -7.04 8.75
N THR A 224 6.28 -7.83 7.93
CA THR A 224 5.84 -9.19 8.29
C THR A 224 6.39 -10.19 7.29
N TYR A 225 7.18 -11.16 7.74
CA TYR A 225 7.75 -12.18 6.87
C TYR A 225 6.65 -13.02 6.20
N LYS A 226 6.70 -13.12 4.86
CA LYS A 226 5.72 -13.86 4.05
C LYS A 226 5.98 -15.37 4.02
N GLY A 227 7.21 -15.79 4.30
CA GLY A 227 7.73 -17.12 4.00
C GLY A 227 7.26 -18.21 4.98
N HIS A 228 5.98 -18.57 4.96
CA HIS A 228 5.48 -19.71 5.73
C HIS A 228 5.01 -20.85 4.81
N LEU A 229 5.87 -21.86 4.68
CA LEU A 229 5.47 -23.20 4.20
C LEU A 229 4.93 -24.07 5.34
N HIS A 230 5.09 -23.65 6.60
CA HIS A 230 4.66 -24.37 7.79
C HIS A 230 3.80 -23.44 8.68
N PRO A 231 2.52 -23.76 8.92
CA PRO A 231 1.59 -22.89 9.65
C PRO A 231 1.85 -22.79 11.17
N GLU A 232 2.85 -23.49 11.72
CA GLU A 232 3.11 -23.56 13.16
C GLU A 232 4.24 -22.63 13.67
N GLU A 233 5.01 -22.00 12.78
CA GLU A 233 6.03 -21.01 13.18
C GLU A 233 5.45 -19.59 13.12
N GLU A 234 5.62 -18.76 14.15
CA GLU A 234 5.22 -17.34 14.08
C GLU A 234 6.11 -16.60 13.06
N ALA A 235 5.49 -15.81 12.18
CA ALA A 235 6.23 -15.04 11.19
C ALA A 235 7.05 -13.94 11.90
N PRO A 236 8.37 -13.82 11.65
CA PRO A 236 9.14 -12.70 12.15
C PRO A 236 8.48 -11.37 11.75
N THR A 237 8.30 -10.49 12.74
CA THR A 237 7.74 -9.15 12.56
C THR A 237 8.68 -8.09 13.09
N HIS A 238 8.76 -6.96 12.40
CA HIS A 238 9.53 -5.79 12.81
C HIS A 238 8.65 -4.54 12.69
N SER A 239 8.66 -3.67 13.70
CA SER A 239 7.87 -2.44 13.69
C SER A 239 8.75 -1.22 13.92
N TYR A 240 8.48 -0.17 13.15
CA TYR A 240 9.19 1.11 13.19
C TYR A 240 8.18 2.24 13.24
N THR A 241 8.54 3.35 13.88
CA THR A 241 7.67 4.52 14.00
C THR A 241 8.36 5.80 13.54
N ALA A 242 7.63 6.69 12.87
CA ALA A 242 8.07 8.03 12.53
C ALA A 242 6.90 9.01 12.62
N ASN A 243 7.20 10.29 12.84
CA ASN A 243 6.18 11.33 12.82
C ASN A 243 5.94 11.76 11.37
N MET A 244 4.67 11.78 10.97
CA MET A 244 4.20 12.36 9.74
C MET A 244 4.11 13.87 9.86
N VAL A 245 4.65 14.57 8.87
CA VAL A 245 4.60 16.02 8.75
C VAL A 245 4.25 16.34 7.30
N LYS A 246 3.16 17.09 7.08
CA LYS A 246 2.67 17.43 5.75
C LYS A 246 2.42 16.20 4.89
N GLY A 247 1.66 15.24 5.43
CA GLY A 247 1.28 14.02 4.73
C GLY A 247 2.43 13.05 4.46
N GLU A 248 3.66 13.33 4.89
CA GLU A 248 4.83 12.49 4.62
C GLU A 248 5.50 12.00 5.91
N ALA A 249 5.87 10.72 5.96
CA ALA A 249 6.70 10.15 7.01
C ALA A 249 7.81 9.28 6.40
N THR A 250 9.05 9.48 6.83
CA THR A 250 10.18 8.64 6.41
C THR A 250 10.63 7.75 7.57
N ILE A 251 10.48 6.43 7.39
CA ILE A 251 10.90 5.41 8.34
C ILE A 251 12.30 4.93 7.95
N THR A 252 13.22 4.83 8.91
CA THR A 252 14.56 4.25 8.68
C THR A 252 14.65 2.88 9.34
N LEU A 253 14.98 1.87 8.54
CA LEU A 253 15.16 0.49 8.98
C LEU A 253 16.50 0.31 9.71
N ASP A 254 16.51 -0.51 10.74
CA ASP A 254 17.71 -0.88 11.50
C ASP A 254 18.28 -2.23 11.04
N GLY A 255 19.36 -2.68 11.70
CA GLY A 255 20.01 -3.95 11.39
C GLY A 255 19.32 -5.19 11.99
N GLN A 256 18.08 -5.10 12.49
CA GLN A 256 17.40 -6.23 13.13
C GLN A 256 16.70 -7.16 12.14
N VAL A 257 16.44 -6.69 10.91
CA VAL A 257 15.82 -7.49 9.84
C VAL A 257 16.85 -8.47 9.27
N THR A 258 17.00 -9.63 9.91
CA THR A 258 18.11 -10.58 9.66
C THR A 258 17.68 -11.84 8.92
N LYS A 259 16.38 -12.17 8.88
CA LYS A 259 15.87 -13.33 8.17
C LYS A 259 15.66 -13.00 6.69
N ALA A 260 16.28 -13.74 5.78
CA ALA A 260 16.15 -13.53 4.35
C ALA A 260 14.79 -14.06 3.81
N GLY A 261 14.23 -13.36 2.83
CA GLY A 261 12.99 -13.65 2.12
C GLY A 261 12.12 -12.39 1.98
N ASP A 262 10.87 -12.59 1.55
CA ASP A 262 9.95 -11.47 1.27
C ASP A 262 9.21 -11.07 2.54
N TYR A 263 9.09 -9.76 2.78
CA TYR A 263 8.30 -9.18 3.86
C TYR A 263 7.18 -8.32 3.27
N PHE A 264 5.98 -8.47 3.80
CA PHE A 264 4.90 -7.51 3.60
C PHE A 264 5.22 -6.21 4.35
N VAL A 265 4.93 -5.08 3.73
CA VAL A 265 5.13 -3.74 4.30
C VAL A 265 3.76 -3.10 4.55
N GLU A 266 3.44 -2.80 5.80
CA GLU A 266 2.18 -2.18 6.19
C GLU A 266 2.43 -0.88 6.97
N ALA A 267 1.83 0.23 6.54
CA ALA A 267 1.79 1.46 7.34
C ALA A 267 0.42 1.65 7.98
N THR A 268 0.43 2.12 9.23
CA THR A 268 -0.76 2.50 10.02
C THR A 268 -0.48 3.84 10.71
N VAL A 269 -1.52 4.57 11.09
CA VAL A 269 -1.41 5.79 11.91
C VAL A 269 -2.28 5.65 13.13
N ASP A 270 -1.76 6.05 14.30
CA ASP A 270 -2.52 6.04 15.55
C ASP A 270 -3.80 6.89 15.41
N GLY A 271 -4.96 6.30 15.70
CA GLY A 271 -6.26 6.98 15.66
C GLY A 271 -6.96 6.98 14.30
N LEU A 272 -6.36 6.39 13.25
CA LEU A 272 -7.01 6.18 11.96
C LEU A 272 -7.42 4.70 11.81
N ASP A 273 -8.69 4.45 11.51
CA ASP A 273 -9.18 3.11 11.15
C ASP A 273 -8.80 2.80 9.69
N GLY A 274 -7.61 2.22 9.49
CA GLY A 274 -7.14 1.80 8.17
C GLY A 274 -5.63 1.57 8.10
N SER A 275 -5.16 0.99 7.00
CA SER A 275 -3.73 0.80 6.72
C SER A 275 -3.40 1.03 5.25
N SER A 276 -2.11 1.03 4.91
CA SER A 276 -1.65 1.18 3.53
C SER A 276 -1.93 -0.03 2.62
N VAL A 277 -2.50 -1.10 3.16
CA VAL A 277 -2.61 -2.39 2.48
C VAL A 277 -3.74 -2.37 1.45
N GLY A 278 -3.35 -2.42 0.17
CA GLY A 278 -4.30 -2.55 -0.93
C GLY A 278 -4.98 -3.92 -1.02
N LEU A 279 -6.00 -4.03 -1.88
CA LEU A 279 -6.77 -5.28 -2.05
C LEU A 279 -6.09 -6.33 -2.94
N VAL A 280 -5.25 -5.90 -3.89
CA VAL A 280 -4.71 -6.76 -4.95
C VAL A 280 -3.19 -6.85 -4.88
N TYR A 281 -2.51 -5.71 -4.77
CA TYR A 281 -1.07 -5.64 -4.86
C TYR A 281 -0.45 -5.38 -3.51
N PRO A 282 0.43 -6.28 -3.03
CA PRO A 282 1.13 -6.07 -1.77
C PRO A 282 2.35 -5.18 -1.98
N ASP A 283 2.70 -4.43 -0.94
CA ASP A 283 4.00 -3.78 -0.83
C ASP A 283 4.98 -4.80 -0.22
N ILE A 284 6.09 -5.05 -0.92
CA ILE A 284 7.05 -6.10 -0.58
C ILE A 284 8.45 -5.50 -0.40
N LEU A 285 9.10 -5.88 0.70
CA LEU A 285 10.52 -5.71 0.92
C LEU A 285 11.19 -7.08 0.88
N LYS A 286 12.00 -7.34 -0.15
CA LYS A 286 12.81 -8.55 -0.25
C LYS A 286 14.12 -8.37 0.50
N VAL A 287 14.35 -9.25 1.47
CA VAL A 287 15.59 -9.29 2.25
C VAL A 287 16.47 -10.41 1.70
N TRP A 288 17.61 -10.06 1.12
CA TRP A 288 18.61 -11.01 0.65
C TRP A 288 19.46 -11.52 1.82
N SER A 289 19.99 -12.74 1.71
CA SER A 289 21.07 -13.19 2.61
C SER A 289 22.28 -12.25 2.50
N THR A 290 23.21 -12.29 3.46
CA THR A 290 24.41 -11.43 3.41
C THR A 290 25.34 -11.69 2.21
N GLY A 291 25.19 -12.82 1.50
CA GLY A 291 26.08 -13.24 0.42
C GLY A 291 27.46 -13.71 0.92
N VAL A 292 27.66 -13.82 2.23
CA VAL A 292 28.92 -14.25 2.85
C VAL A 292 28.69 -15.55 3.63
N PRO A 293 29.12 -16.70 3.10
CA PRO A 293 29.00 -17.99 3.79
C PRO A 293 29.74 -18.02 5.12
N LYS A 294 29.08 -18.52 6.17
CA LYS A 294 29.64 -18.71 7.53
C LYS A 294 29.50 -20.12 8.06
N LYS A 295 28.53 -20.90 7.58
CA LYS A 295 28.27 -22.26 8.07
C LYS A 295 27.80 -23.17 6.94
N LEU A 296 28.04 -24.47 7.07
CA LEU A 296 27.43 -25.50 6.23
C LEU A 296 26.19 -26.11 6.89
N LYS A 297 25.23 -26.56 6.08
CA LYS A 297 24.13 -27.39 6.54
C LYS A 297 24.01 -28.63 5.69
N LEU A 298 23.79 -29.76 6.35
CA LEU A 298 23.45 -31.02 5.71
C LEU A 298 21.99 -31.38 6.04
N ARG A 299 21.28 -31.94 5.07
CA ARG A 299 19.96 -32.53 5.22
C ARG A 299 19.90 -33.84 4.45
N ALA A 300 19.01 -34.73 4.88
CA ALA A 300 18.68 -35.95 4.16
C ALA A 300 17.17 -36.01 3.97
N ASP A 301 16.75 -36.63 2.87
CA ASP A 301 15.33 -36.81 2.57
C ASP A 301 14.72 -38.04 3.28
N LYS A 302 15.56 -38.93 3.82
CA LYS A 302 15.20 -40.08 4.63
C LYS A 302 16.17 -40.20 5.78
N GLU A 303 15.63 -40.48 6.96
CA GLU A 303 16.42 -40.67 8.19
C GLU A 303 16.86 -42.14 8.37
N ARG A 304 16.23 -43.08 7.64
CA ARG A 304 16.58 -44.51 7.67
C ARG A 304 16.73 -45.08 6.28
N ILE A 305 17.86 -45.73 6.03
CA ILE A 305 18.19 -46.38 4.75
C ILE A 305 18.55 -47.86 4.96
N ALA A 306 18.38 -48.65 3.90
CA ALA A 306 18.79 -50.04 3.89
C ALA A 306 20.28 -50.15 3.50
N ASN A 307 20.91 -51.28 3.83
CA ASN A 307 22.21 -51.67 3.27
C ASN A 307 22.03 -52.84 2.30
N PRO A 308 21.87 -52.59 0.99
CA PRO A 308 21.62 -53.64 0.00
C PRO A 308 22.83 -54.56 -0.17
N ASP A 309 22.59 -55.87 -0.35
CA ASP A 309 23.67 -56.79 -0.73
C ASP A 309 23.94 -56.72 -2.23
N PHE A 310 24.80 -55.78 -2.63
CA PHE A 310 25.21 -55.58 -4.02
C PHE A 310 26.02 -56.74 -4.61
N THR A 311 26.35 -57.79 -3.84
CA THR A 311 26.93 -59.03 -4.38
C THR A 311 25.87 -59.94 -5.01
N LYS A 312 24.59 -59.63 -4.80
CA LYS A 312 23.44 -60.33 -5.36
C LYS A 312 22.71 -59.41 -6.35
N THR A 313 22.04 -60.02 -7.32
CA THR A 313 21.10 -59.30 -8.19
C THR A 313 19.88 -58.87 -7.39
N ILE A 314 19.72 -57.57 -7.16
CA ILE A 314 18.57 -57.00 -6.45
C ILE A 314 17.55 -56.49 -7.49
N THR A 315 16.36 -57.09 -7.50
CA THR A 315 15.27 -56.76 -8.44
C THR A 315 14.33 -55.66 -7.93
N ASN A 316 14.45 -55.25 -6.68
CA ASN A 316 13.60 -54.20 -6.09
C ASN A 316 14.37 -52.89 -5.97
N ASP A 317 14.02 -51.90 -6.79
CA ASP A 317 14.72 -50.62 -6.84
C ASP A 317 14.46 -49.74 -5.61
N GLN A 318 13.44 -50.06 -4.80
CA GLN A 318 13.17 -49.35 -3.54
C GLN A 318 14.24 -49.59 -2.48
N ILE A 319 14.86 -50.77 -2.47
CA ILE A 319 16.01 -51.07 -1.61
C ILE A 319 17.22 -50.20 -1.99
N LYS A 320 17.39 -49.95 -3.28
CA LYS A 320 18.50 -49.15 -3.82
C LYS A 320 18.25 -47.65 -3.68
N GLN A 321 17.12 -47.19 -3.15
CA GLN A 321 16.84 -45.74 -3.12
C GLN A 321 17.79 -44.93 -2.22
N GLY A 322 18.55 -45.55 -1.31
CA GLY A 322 19.47 -44.83 -0.41
C GLY A 322 18.81 -43.66 0.31
N THR A 323 19.49 -42.54 0.56
CA THR A 323 18.89 -41.24 0.90
C THR A 323 19.64 -40.12 0.19
N HIS A 324 18.92 -39.12 -0.32
CA HIS A 324 19.53 -37.98 -0.98
C HIS A 324 20.14 -37.04 0.07
N ILE A 325 21.46 -36.88 0.05
CA ILE A 325 22.19 -35.96 0.92
C ILE A 325 22.25 -34.59 0.24
N MET A 326 21.72 -33.58 0.91
CA MET A 326 21.67 -32.20 0.43
C MET A 326 22.52 -31.32 1.33
N GLY A 327 23.45 -30.57 0.74
CA GLY A 327 24.23 -29.54 1.41
C GLY A 327 23.81 -28.13 0.99
N SER A 328 23.93 -27.18 1.89
CA SER A 328 23.79 -25.75 1.59
C SER A 328 24.76 -24.89 2.40
N LEU A 329 25.09 -23.71 1.88
CA LEU A 329 25.76 -22.64 2.63
C LEU A 329 24.74 -21.84 3.42
N GLU A 330 25.10 -21.48 4.64
CA GLU A 330 24.35 -20.55 5.48
C GLU A 330 25.21 -19.33 5.82
N ASP A 331 24.60 -18.15 5.88
CA ASP A 331 25.24 -16.91 6.33
C ASP A 331 25.30 -16.80 7.87
N ALA A 332 25.76 -15.65 8.38
CA ALA A 332 25.89 -15.41 9.82
C ALA A 332 24.55 -15.50 10.59
N TYR A 333 23.42 -15.34 9.90
CA TYR A 333 22.07 -15.37 10.48
C TYR A 333 21.34 -16.70 10.21
N GLY A 334 22.02 -17.68 9.61
CA GLY A 334 21.44 -18.98 9.27
C GLY A 334 20.56 -18.95 8.00
N ASN A 335 20.63 -17.89 7.21
CA ASN A 335 19.94 -17.85 5.92
C ASN A 335 20.73 -18.66 4.89
N MET A 336 20.02 -19.39 4.04
CA MET A 336 20.65 -20.00 2.86
C MET A 336 21.28 -18.89 2.02
N THR A 337 22.55 -19.04 1.70
CA THR A 337 23.34 -18.01 1.01
C THR A 337 24.17 -18.62 -0.10
N THR A 338 24.79 -17.79 -0.92
CA THR A 338 25.73 -18.21 -1.95
C THR A 338 27.11 -17.64 -1.66
N ASN A 339 28.17 -18.28 -2.18
CA ASN A 339 29.53 -17.75 -2.19
C ASN A 339 29.77 -16.80 -3.38
N CYS A 340 28.70 -16.21 -3.90
CA CYS A 340 28.68 -15.37 -5.08
C CYS A 340 28.18 -13.98 -4.72
N VAL A 341 28.76 -12.96 -5.36
CA VAL A 341 28.20 -11.61 -5.40
C VAL A 341 27.32 -11.53 -6.66
N PRO A 342 25.98 -11.60 -6.53
CA PRO A 342 25.10 -11.60 -7.69
C PRO A 342 25.01 -10.20 -8.31
N GLU A 343 25.45 -10.04 -9.55
CA GLU A 343 25.26 -8.80 -10.32
C GLU A 343 24.01 -8.91 -11.20
N LYS A 344 23.11 -7.91 -11.14
CA LYS A 344 21.93 -7.86 -12.02
C LYS A 344 22.38 -7.45 -13.42
N ASN A 345 22.15 -8.31 -14.41
CA ASN A 345 22.29 -7.95 -15.80
C ASN A 345 21.23 -6.88 -16.13
N LYS A 346 21.68 -5.70 -16.58
CA LYS A 346 20.82 -4.54 -16.82
C LYS A 346 19.85 -4.73 -17.99
N ASP A 347 20.16 -5.61 -18.94
CA ASP A 347 19.35 -5.82 -20.15
C ASP A 347 18.29 -6.91 -19.98
N THR A 348 18.58 -7.93 -19.17
CA THR A 348 17.67 -9.08 -18.95
C THR A 348 17.00 -9.07 -17.58
N GLY A 349 17.48 -8.24 -16.65
CA GLY A 349 17.05 -8.26 -15.25
C GLY A 349 17.50 -9.50 -14.47
N ALA A 350 18.14 -10.48 -15.12
CA ALA A 350 18.61 -11.70 -14.51
C ALA A 350 19.89 -11.44 -13.70
N PHE A 351 20.00 -12.07 -12.53
CA PHE A 351 21.25 -12.05 -11.78
C PHE A 351 22.26 -12.98 -12.46
N ALA A 352 23.52 -12.57 -12.50
CA ALA A 352 24.64 -13.35 -12.98
C ALA A 352 25.73 -13.35 -11.91
N CYS A 353 26.32 -14.52 -11.67
CA CYS A 353 27.42 -14.65 -10.73
C CYS A 353 28.73 -14.30 -11.40
N THR A 354 29.37 -13.21 -10.95
CA THR A 354 30.63 -12.69 -11.52
C THR A 354 31.86 -13.07 -10.69
N ALA A 355 31.67 -13.48 -9.43
CA ALA A 355 32.73 -13.93 -8.54
C ALA A 355 32.24 -15.11 -7.67
N GLY A 356 33.12 -16.08 -7.39
CA GLY A 356 32.83 -17.22 -6.51
C GLY A 356 33.46 -18.54 -7.01
N GLY A 357 34.45 -19.05 -6.27
CA GLY A 357 35.09 -20.34 -6.58
C GLY A 357 34.23 -21.55 -6.21
N GLU A 358 34.57 -22.71 -6.79
CA GLU A 358 33.98 -24.01 -6.40
C GLU A 358 34.22 -24.30 -4.91
N ILE A 359 33.19 -24.77 -4.21
CA ILE A 359 33.30 -25.26 -2.83
C ILE A 359 32.99 -26.75 -2.80
N ILE A 360 33.95 -27.56 -2.37
CA ILE A 360 33.82 -29.01 -2.21
C ILE A 360 33.34 -29.31 -0.78
N PHE A 361 32.30 -30.15 -0.67
CA PHE A 361 31.80 -30.66 0.61
C PHE A 361 32.49 -31.98 0.90
N SER A 362 33.50 -31.95 1.76
CA SER A 362 34.16 -33.15 2.26
C SER A 362 33.31 -33.74 3.38
N ILE A 363 32.59 -34.83 3.10
CA ILE A 363 31.73 -35.51 4.07
C ILE A 363 32.50 -36.64 4.74
N ALA A 364 32.42 -36.73 6.05
CA ALA A 364 32.96 -37.83 6.84
C ALA A 364 31.96 -38.29 7.90
N ASP A 365 32.00 -39.57 8.25
CA ASP A 365 31.39 -40.05 9.49
C ASP A 365 32.31 -39.73 10.67
N THR A 366 31.78 -38.96 11.62
CA THR A 366 32.53 -38.48 12.79
C THR A 366 32.65 -39.51 13.90
N ASN A 367 31.75 -40.49 13.94
CA ASN A 367 31.76 -41.52 14.98
C ASN A 367 32.57 -42.74 14.56
N ASP A 368 32.49 -43.14 13.30
CA ASP A 368 33.19 -44.31 12.80
C ASP A 368 33.38 -44.28 11.27
N PRO A 369 34.62 -44.10 10.76
CA PRO A 369 34.89 -43.99 9.34
C PRO A 369 34.60 -45.28 8.55
N ASP A 370 34.39 -46.42 9.22
CA ASP A 370 34.06 -47.70 8.59
C ASP A 370 32.53 -47.89 8.44
N VAL A 371 31.70 -46.93 8.83
CA VAL A 371 30.24 -47.01 8.60
C VAL A 371 29.90 -46.51 7.19
N VAL A 372 30.34 -45.29 6.85
CA VAL A 372 30.09 -44.65 5.56
C VAL A 372 31.41 -44.22 4.91
N ASN A 373 31.61 -44.64 3.66
CA ASN A 373 32.68 -44.12 2.82
C ASN A 373 32.25 -42.78 2.20
N GLY A 374 32.46 -41.69 2.93
CA GLY A 374 32.11 -40.33 2.49
C GLY A 374 32.79 -39.89 1.18
N ALA A 375 33.90 -40.53 0.76
CA ALA A 375 34.55 -40.22 -0.52
C ALA A 375 33.72 -40.64 -1.75
N LYS A 376 32.72 -41.50 -1.57
CA LYS A 376 31.74 -41.84 -2.61
C LYS A 376 30.70 -40.73 -2.80
N LEU A 377 30.37 -40.02 -1.72
CA LEU A 377 29.51 -38.84 -1.73
C LEU A 377 30.32 -37.59 -2.09
N ASN A 378 30.48 -37.32 -3.39
CA ASN A 378 31.24 -36.17 -3.86
C ASN A 378 30.33 -34.97 -4.14
N LEU A 379 29.91 -34.28 -3.09
CA LEU A 379 29.09 -33.08 -3.17
C LEU A 379 29.95 -31.83 -3.34
N HIS A 380 29.50 -30.91 -4.18
CA HIS A 380 30.14 -29.61 -4.36
C HIS A 380 29.12 -28.54 -4.72
N ILE A 381 29.48 -27.28 -4.49
CA ILE A 381 28.76 -26.12 -5.01
C ILE A 381 29.56 -25.64 -6.23
N PRO A 382 28.97 -25.67 -7.44
CA PRO A 382 29.64 -25.18 -8.64
C PRO A 382 30.07 -23.72 -8.49
N ALA A 383 31.17 -23.36 -9.15
CA ALA A 383 31.57 -21.97 -9.25
C ALA A 383 30.42 -21.14 -9.88
N GLY A 384 30.08 -20.02 -9.27
CA GLY A 384 28.99 -19.15 -9.72
C GLY A 384 27.57 -19.69 -9.52
N ALA A 385 27.35 -20.70 -8.66
CA ALA A 385 26.01 -21.15 -8.33
C ALA A 385 25.22 -20.09 -7.55
N GLN A 386 23.97 -19.80 -7.95
CA GLN A 386 23.15 -18.75 -7.33
C GLN A 386 22.51 -19.16 -5.99
N GLU A 387 22.25 -20.45 -5.80
CA GLU A 387 21.47 -20.92 -4.64
C GLU A 387 22.33 -21.48 -3.49
N GLY A 388 23.66 -21.55 -3.67
CA GLY A 388 24.58 -22.10 -2.66
C GLY A 388 24.23 -23.53 -2.19
N LYS A 389 23.55 -24.30 -3.04
CA LYS A 389 23.19 -25.71 -2.82
C LYS A 389 24.19 -26.63 -3.49
N THR A 390 24.44 -27.77 -2.86
CA THR A 390 25.33 -28.78 -3.43
C THR A 390 24.68 -29.54 -4.57
N VAL A 391 25.50 -29.92 -5.55
CA VAL A 391 25.21 -30.94 -6.54
C VAL A 391 26.30 -32.02 -6.50
N ALA A 392 26.01 -33.22 -7.01
CA ALA A 392 27.01 -34.26 -7.17
C ALA A 392 28.03 -33.87 -8.25
N LYS A 393 29.32 -34.02 -7.97
CA LYS A 393 30.39 -33.78 -8.94
C LYS A 393 30.48 -34.88 -10.00
N SER A 394 30.09 -36.09 -9.63
CA SER A 394 30.01 -37.27 -10.50
C SER A 394 29.05 -38.28 -9.88
N GLY A 395 28.26 -38.98 -10.70
CA GLY A 395 27.27 -39.94 -10.19
C GLY A 395 26.03 -39.22 -9.66
N ASP A 396 25.60 -39.57 -8.46
CA ASP A 396 24.45 -38.98 -7.77
C ASP A 396 24.83 -38.49 -6.36
N ALA A 397 23.86 -37.90 -5.66
CA ALA A 397 24.01 -37.39 -4.30
C ALA A 397 23.33 -38.31 -3.27
N ILE A 398 23.18 -39.60 -3.59
CA ILE A 398 22.42 -40.55 -2.78
C ILE A 398 23.38 -41.41 -1.97
N LEU A 399 23.19 -41.44 -0.66
CA LEU A 399 23.91 -42.35 0.22
C LEU A 399 23.19 -43.70 0.32
N GLY A 400 23.89 -44.78 0.00
CA GLY A 400 23.44 -46.16 0.22
C GLY A 400 22.72 -46.78 -0.97
N ASN A 401 22.82 -46.17 -2.17
CA ASN A 401 22.29 -46.74 -3.41
C ASN A 401 23.34 -47.51 -4.22
N ALA A 402 24.63 -47.36 -3.88
CA ALA A 402 25.73 -47.99 -4.61
C ALA A 402 26.64 -48.84 -3.71
N SER A 403 27.35 -49.77 -4.35
CA SER A 403 28.28 -50.67 -3.67
C SER A 403 29.48 -49.93 -3.09
N GLY A 404 29.78 -50.20 -1.82
CA GLY A 404 30.94 -49.65 -1.12
C GLY A 404 30.74 -48.27 -0.49
N GLU A 405 29.52 -47.73 -0.50
CA GLU A 405 29.15 -46.51 0.22
C GLU A 405 28.92 -46.78 1.70
N ILE A 406 28.19 -47.85 2.01
CA ILE A 406 28.06 -48.38 3.38
C ILE A 406 29.06 -49.53 3.53
N VAL A 407 30.08 -49.33 4.36
CA VAL A 407 31.25 -50.24 4.41
C VAL A 407 31.01 -51.40 5.37
N LYS A 408 30.37 -51.17 6.52
CA LYS A 408 29.95 -52.23 7.45
C LYS A 408 28.79 -53.05 6.90
N ARG A 409 29.09 -54.26 6.43
CA ARG A 409 28.13 -55.18 5.80
C ARG A 409 27.24 -55.96 6.78
N ASP A 410 27.67 -56.19 8.03
CA ASP A 410 26.86 -56.91 9.03
C ASP A 410 26.04 -55.92 9.88
N VAL A 411 24.90 -55.49 9.35
CA VAL A 411 23.91 -54.60 10.00
C VAL A 411 22.82 -55.37 10.75
N LYS A 412 23.09 -56.58 11.25
CA LYS A 412 22.15 -57.34 12.11
C LYS A 412 21.63 -56.55 13.32
N LYS A 413 22.32 -55.47 13.69
CA LYS A 413 21.83 -54.44 14.60
C LYS A 413 21.85 -53.09 13.87
N PRO A 414 20.86 -52.21 14.12
CA PRO A 414 20.88 -50.88 13.55
C PRO A 414 22.18 -50.13 13.88
N LEU A 415 22.74 -49.47 12.88
CA LEU A 415 23.89 -48.57 13.01
C LEU A 415 23.45 -47.14 12.68
N THR A 416 24.13 -46.14 13.25
CA THR A 416 23.86 -44.73 12.95
C THR A 416 25.12 -44.09 12.38
N ALA A 417 25.06 -43.67 11.13
CA ALA A 417 26.08 -42.83 10.52
C ALA A 417 25.94 -41.39 11.01
N SER A 418 27.05 -40.73 11.33
CA SER A 418 27.07 -39.38 11.90
C SER A 418 27.86 -38.42 11.01
N LEU A 419 27.20 -37.96 9.95
CA LEU A 419 27.83 -37.24 8.84
C LEU A 419 28.09 -35.78 9.22
N VAL A 420 29.31 -35.30 8.96
CA VAL A 420 29.68 -33.88 9.04
C VAL A 420 30.35 -33.46 7.73
N ALA A 421 29.92 -32.31 7.19
CA ALA A 421 30.57 -31.69 6.04
C ALA A 421 31.60 -30.64 6.47
N THR A 422 32.74 -30.63 5.77
CA THR A 422 33.77 -29.59 5.85
C THR A 422 33.92 -28.91 4.49
N ALA A 423 33.95 -27.58 4.46
CA ALA A 423 34.12 -26.80 3.23
C ALA A 423 35.60 -26.81 2.79
N LYS A 424 35.85 -27.15 1.53
CA LYS A 424 37.17 -27.10 0.90
C LYS A 424 37.11 -26.32 -0.40
N ASP A 425 38.20 -25.64 -0.76
CA ASP A 425 38.34 -25.02 -2.08
C ASP A 425 38.63 -26.08 -3.16
N SER A 426 38.73 -25.64 -4.42
CA SER A 426 39.04 -26.51 -5.56
C SER A 426 40.41 -27.18 -5.48
N ALA A 427 41.34 -26.67 -4.66
CA ALA A 427 42.64 -27.26 -4.38
C ALA A 427 42.59 -28.26 -3.19
N GLY A 428 41.42 -28.43 -2.55
CA GLY A 428 41.22 -29.34 -1.43
C GLY A 428 41.64 -28.76 -0.06
N LYS A 429 41.95 -27.47 0.02
CA LYS A 429 42.29 -26.79 1.27
C LYS A 429 41.02 -26.37 2.00
N VAL A 430 41.01 -26.55 3.32
CA VAL A 430 39.88 -26.16 4.16
C VAL A 430 39.68 -24.64 4.12
N ILE A 431 38.43 -24.22 3.90
CA ILE A 431 38.02 -22.81 3.93
C ILE A 431 37.65 -22.45 5.38
N SER A 432 38.62 -21.95 6.15
CA SER A 432 38.47 -21.75 7.61
C SER A 432 37.43 -20.71 8.03
N THR A 433 36.94 -19.88 7.10
CA THR A 433 35.90 -18.89 7.35
C THR A 433 34.48 -19.47 7.34
N ILE A 434 34.33 -20.74 6.91
CA ILE A 434 33.05 -21.46 6.86
C ILE A 434 33.12 -22.59 7.88
N ALA A 435 32.28 -22.53 8.91
CA ALA A 435 32.18 -23.58 9.93
C ALA A 435 31.62 -24.87 9.33
N ASN A 436 32.04 -26.01 9.90
CA ASN A 436 31.52 -27.32 9.56
C ASN A 436 30.01 -27.41 9.82
N SER A 437 29.35 -28.35 9.18
CA SER A 437 27.94 -28.62 9.46
C SER A 437 27.75 -29.21 10.85
N ASP A 438 26.54 -29.04 11.40
CA ASP A 438 26.10 -29.89 12.49
C ASP A 438 26.03 -31.35 12.02
N THR A 439 26.09 -32.29 12.97
CA THR A 439 26.03 -33.72 12.67
C THR A 439 24.66 -34.11 12.13
N LEU A 440 24.65 -34.73 10.94
CA LEU A 440 23.47 -35.36 10.35
C LEU A 440 23.49 -36.86 10.64
N ALA A 441 22.52 -37.33 11.42
CA ALA A 441 22.39 -38.75 11.77
C ALA A 441 21.54 -39.51 10.74
N ILE A 442 22.09 -40.60 10.17
CA ILE A 442 21.37 -41.50 9.25
C ILE A 442 21.43 -42.92 9.79
N LYS A 443 20.29 -43.54 10.05
CA LYS A 443 20.22 -44.92 10.55
C LYS A 443 20.29 -45.90 9.39
N VAL A 444 21.21 -46.85 9.47
CA VAL A 444 21.35 -47.94 8.51
C VAL A 444 20.77 -49.21 9.11
N VAL A 445 19.85 -49.84 8.38
CA VAL A 445 19.16 -51.06 8.79
C VAL A 445 19.27 -52.17 7.72
N GLU A 446 19.04 -53.41 8.12
CA GLU A 446 19.15 -54.58 7.23
C GLU A 446 17.97 -54.73 6.27
N ARG A 447 16.78 -54.24 6.63
CA ARG A 447 15.52 -54.49 5.91
C ARG A 447 14.90 -53.17 5.45
N SER A 448 14.19 -53.22 4.33
CA SER A 448 13.46 -52.08 3.76
C SER A 448 11.97 -52.35 3.71
N LEU A 449 11.18 -51.28 3.67
CA LEU A 449 9.83 -51.35 3.12
C LEU A 449 9.89 -51.37 1.60
N ALA A 450 8.91 -52.05 0.99
CA ALA A 450 8.51 -51.86 -0.40
C ALA A 450 7.07 -51.38 -0.42
N ALA A 451 6.76 -50.45 -1.32
CA ALA A 451 5.43 -49.87 -1.41
C ALA A 451 5.04 -49.57 -2.86
N THR A 452 3.82 -49.92 -3.26
CA THR A 452 3.28 -49.59 -4.60
C THR A 452 2.01 -48.78 -4.46
N ALA A 453 1.92 -47.66 -5.17
CA ALA A 453 0.72 -46.83 -5.18
C ALA A 453 -0.47 -47.58 -5.82
N LEU A 454 -1.63 -47.52 -5.17
CA LEU A 454 -2.88 -48.16 -5.60
C LEU A 454 -3.84 -47.17 -6.29
N PHE A 455 -3.54 -45.88 -6.25
CA PHE A 455 -4.36 -44.81 -6.79
C PHE A 455 -3.61 -44.04 -7.87
N SER A 456 -4.25 -43.90 -9.04
CA SER A 456 -3.70 -43.21 -10.21
C SER A 456 -4.40 -41.89 -10.52
N THR A 457 -5.52 -41.61 -9.86
CA THR A 457 -6.28 -40.36 -9.96
C THR A 457 -6.24 -39.61 -8.63
N ASP A 458 -6.26 -38.28 -8.71
CA ASP A 458 -6.21 -37.44 -7.51
C ASP A 458 -7.41 -37.73 -6.60
N GLN A 459 -7.12 -37.87 -5.31
CA GLN A 459 -8.13 -38.08 -4.27
C GLN A 459 -8.56 -36.74 -3.67
N ARG A 460 -9.74 -36.70 -3.03
CA ARG A 460 -10.23 -35.50 -2.35
C ARG A 460 -9.76 -35.49 -0.90
N ALA A 461 -9.40 -34.31 -0.41
CA ALA A 461 -9.02 -34.12 0.97
C ALA A 461 -10.11 -34.64 1.94
N GLY A 462 -9.68 -35.33 2.99
CA GLY A 462 -10.53 -35.91 4.03
C GLY A 462 -11.25 -37.22 3.69
N ASN A 463 -11.15 -37.71 2.46
CA ASN A 463 -11.69 -39.03 2.12
C ASN A 463 -10.65 -40.12 2.42
N GLU A 464 -11.08 -41.23 3.02
CA GLU A 464 -10.28 -42.44 3.16
C GLU A 464 -10.24 -43.22 1.83
N PHE A 465 -9.06 -43.74 1.46
CA PHE A 465 -8.88 -44.57 0.26
C PHE A 465 -7.67 -45.50 0.39
N ASP A 466 -7.71 -46.63 -0.32
CA ASP A 466 -6.57 -47.55 -0.42
C ASP A 466 -5.43 -46.88 -1.18
N ALA A 467 -4.36 -46.52 -0.48
CA ALA A 467 -3.30 -45.71 -1.07
C ALA A 467 -2.09 -46.54 -1.51
N PHE A 468 -1.63 -47.46 -0.68
CA PHE A 468 -0.39 -48.18 -0.94
C PHE A 468 -0.49 -49.65 -0.56
N ASN A 469 0.04 -50.54 -1.40
CA ASN A 469 0.36 -51.91 -0.98
C ASN A 469 1.77 -51.93 -0.38
N VAL A 470 1.94 -52.32 0.88
CA VAL A 470 3.21 -52.21 1.62
C VAL A 470 3.68 -53.56 2.18
N VAL A 471 4.91 -53.95 1.85
CA VAL A 471 5.53 -55.21 2.31
C VAL A 471 6.92 -54.98 2.87
N VAL A 472 7.43 -55.92 3.68
CA VAL A 472 8.81 -55.91 4.17
C VAL A 472 9.69 -56.74 3.25
N ILE A 473 10.80 -56.17 2.80
CA ILE A 473 11.80 -56.83 1.96
C ILE A 473 13.16 -56.88 2.66
N GLY A 474 13.86 -58.00 2.50
CA GLY A 474 15.24 -58.14 2.99
C GLY A 474 16.24 -57.44 2.08
N ASN A 475 17.49 -57.27 2.52
CA ASN A 475 18.59 -56.63 1.77
C ASN A 475 18.91 -57.23 0.38
N VAL A 476 18.37 -58.41 0.05
CA VAL A 476 18.50 -59.07 -1.27
C VAL A 476 17.29 -58.84 -2.20
N GLY A 477 16.32 -58.00 -1.82
CA GLY A 477 15.16 -57.68 -2.67
C GLY A 477 13.95 -58.61 -2.52
N GLN A 478 14.04 -59.65 -1.71
CA GLN A 478 12.96 -60.64 -1.54
C GLN A 478 12.01 -60.24 -0.42
N PRO A 479 10.68 -60.42 -0.58
CA PRO A 479 9.73 -60.28 0.52
C PRO A 479 10.04 -61.23 1.67
N VAL A 480 10.06 -60.70 2.89
CA VAL A 480 10.38 -61.47 4.11
C VAL A 480 9.29 -61.38 5.18
N GLY A 481 8.25 -60.57 4.97
CA GLY A 481 7.13 -60.46 5.90
C GLY A 481 6.16 -59.33 5.58
N LYS A 482 5.14 -59.21 6.44
CA LYS A 482 4.20 -58.09 6.44
C LYS A 482 4.76 -56.92 7.23
N ALA A 483 4.44 -55.70 6.80
CA ALA A 483 4.73 -54.53 7.61
C ALA A 483 3.77 -54.47 8.82
N GLY A 484 4.24 -53.90 9.94
CA GLY A 484 3.39 -53.53 11.06
C GLY A 484 2.63 -52.24 10.74
N ALA A 485 2.27 -51.43 11.74
CA ALA A 485 1.73 -50.09 11.49
C ALA A 485 2.72 -49.24 10.67
N VAL A 486 2.20 -48.62 9.60
CA VAL A 486 2.96 -47.82 8.65
C VAL A 486 2.45 -46.38 8.70
N ALA A 487 3.37 -45.44 8.78
CA ALA A 487 3.16 -44.02 8.60
C ALA A 487 3.40 -43.65 7.13
N VAL A 488 2.39 -43.06 6.50
CA VAL A 488 2.44 -42.52 5.14
C VAL A 488 2.41 -41.01 5.26
N LYS A 489 3.52 -40.37 4.90
CA LYS A 489 3.69 -38.93 5.01
C LYS A 489 3.76 -38.30 3.63
N ASN A 490 2.93 -37.29 3.37
CA ASN A 490 3.11 -36.48 2.17
C ASN A 490 4.33 -35.57 2.36
N THR A 491 5.27 -35.57 1.41
CA THR A 491 6.55 -34.86 1.59
C THR A 491 6.42 -33.34 1.47
N ARG A 492 5.29 -32.83 0.95
CA ARG A 492 5.02 -31.40 0.82
C ARG A 492 4.22 -30.85 1.99
N THR A 493 3.10 -31.47 2.32
CA THR A 493 2.23 -30.99 3.41
C THR A 493 2.74 -31.41 4.78
N MET A 494 3.63 -32.40 4.82
CA MET A 494 4.13 -33.06 6.03
C MET A 494 3.05 -33.77 6.85
N GLU A 495 1.81 -33.82 6.34
CA GLU A 495 0.72 -34.56 6.92
C GLU A 495 1.02 -36.05 6.87
N GLU A 496 0.73 -36.73 7.97
CA GLU A 496 1.01 -38.14 8.16
C GLU A 496 -0.27 -38.89 8.53
N SER A 497 -0.54 -39.97 7.80
CA SER A 497 -1.60 -40.93 8.11
C SER A 497 -0.96 -42.24 8.55
N VAL A 498 -1.41 -42.79 9.68
CA VAL A 498 -0.88 -44.04 10.24
C VAL A 498 -1.94 -45.14 10.17
N ALA A 499 -1.63 -46.23 9.49
CA ALA A 499 -2.51 -47.38 9.40
C ALA A 499 -1.73 -48.69 9.33
N ALA A 500 -2.34 -49.78 9.81
CA ALA A 500 -1.81 -51.12 9.62
C ALA A 500 -2.24 -51.67 8.25
N PRO A 501 -1.36 -52.35 7.50
CA PRO A 501 -1.73 -53.03 6.28
C PRO A 501 -2.81 -54.09 6.54
N ASP A 502 -3.78 -54.19 5.64
CA ASP A 502 -4.86 -55.15 5.73
C ASP A 502 -4.39 -56.60 5.40
N THR A 503 -5.34 -57.52 5.21
CA THR A 503 -5.01 -58.91 4.84
C THR A 503 -4.30 -59.04 3.48
N THR A 504 -4.51 -58.07 2.57
CA THR A 504 -3.89 -57.97 1.24
C THR A 504 -2.64 -57.07 1.21
N ASN A 505 -2.24 -56.53 2.36
CA ASN A 505 -1.15 -55.56 2.56
C ASN A 505 -1.45 -54.14 2.06
N ASN A 506 -2.72 -53.81 1.84
CA ASN A 506 -3.14 -52.45 1.48
C ASN A 506 -3.22 -51.58 2.72
N VAL A 507 -2.76 -50.34 2.58
CA VAL A 507 -2.79 -49.31 3.63
C VAL A 507 -3.82 -48.27 3.24
N LEU A 508 -4.86 -48.19 4.07
CA LEU A 508 -5.91 -47.17 4.00
C LEU A 508 -5.39 -45.87 4.61
N VAL A 509 -5.53 -44.75 3.91
CA VAL A 509 -5.10 -43.43 4.41
C VAL A 509 -6.14 -42.38 4.11
N SER A 510 -6.07 -41.27 4.85
CA SER A 510 -6.76 -40.02 4.54
C SER A 510 -5.79 -38.87 4.72
N PHE A 511 -5.88 -37.87 3.85
CA PHE A 511 -5.12 -36.62 3.96
C PHE A 511 -6.10 -35.46 3.91
N GLU A 512 -6.06 -34.59 4.90
CA GLU A 512 -6.84 -33.36 5.00
C GLU A 512 -6.20 -32.22 4.22
N LYS A 513 -4.91 -32.28 3.88
CA LYS A 513 -4.19 -31.22 3.17
C LYS A 513 -3.98 -31.52 1.70
N GLN A 514 -4.30 -30.56 0.84
CA GLN A 514 -4.04 -30.65 -0.59
C GLN A 514 -2.54 -30.63 -0.90
N THR A 515 -2.10 -31.31 -1.97
CA THR A 515 -0.67 -31.48 -2.27
C THR A 515 -0.15 -30.60 -3.41
N TRP A 516 -0.98 -29.72 -3.99
CA TRP A 516 -0.63 -28.80 -5.10
C TRP A 516 0.22 -29.45 -6.21
N GLY A 517 -0.16 -30.67 -6.62
CA GLY A 517 0.55 -31.41 -7.66
C GLY A 517 1.86 -32.08 -7.22
N ASN A 518 2.27 -31.99 -5.95
CA ASN A 518 3.33 -32.85 -5.41
C ASN A 518 2.76 -34.26 -5.21
N LYS A 519 3.48 -35.21 -5.80
CA LYS A 519 3.11 -36.61 -5.97
C LYS A 519 3.95 -37.55 -5.11
N GLU A 520 4.84 -37.03 -4.27
CA GLU A 520 5.77 -37.83 -3.49
C GLU A 520 5.25 -38.09 -2.07
N TYR A 521 5.39 -39.34 -1.63
CA TYR A 521 5.04 -39.80 -0.30
C TYR A 521 6.21 -40.57 0.30
N LEU A 522 6.50 -40.29 1.56
CA LEU A 522 7.48 -41.00 2.38
C LEU A 522 6.73 -42.04 3.23
N ILE A 523 7.09 -43.30 3.05
CA ILE A 523 6.47 -44.42 3.76
C ILE A 523 7.49 -44.96 4.75
N SER A 524 7.06 -45.06 6.01
CA SER A 524 7.90 -45.47 7.13
C SER A 524 7.15 -46.36 8.11
N ASP A 525 7.85 -47.24 8.81
CA ASP A 525 7.24 -48.00 9.89
C ASP A 525 7.32 -47.21 11.21
N GLN A 526 6.26 -47.29 12.01
CA GLN A 526 6.19 -46.56 13.28
C GLN A 526 7.24 -47.04 14.30
N ALA A 527 7.64 -48.31 14.22
CA ALA A 527 8.66 -48.89 15.10
C ALA A 527 10.09 -48.47 14.72
N GLY A 528 10.30 -47.78 13.59
CA GLY A 528 11.61 -47.35 13.10
C GLY A 528 12.59 -48.50 12.84
N SER A 529 12.08 -49.68 12.52
CA SER A 529 12.80 -50.93 12.31
C SER A 529 13.22 -51.15 10.86
N TYR A 530 12.55 -50.50 9.90
CA TYR A 530 12.77 -50.67 8.48
C TYR A 530 13.24 -49.38 7.81
N ALA A 531 13.93 -49.52 6.70
CA ALA A 531 14.32 -48.39 5.87
C ALA A 531 13.08 -47.73 5.26
N GLN A 532 13.13 -46.42 5.17
CA GLN A 532 12.07 -45.62 4.59
C GLN A 532 12.12 -45.70 3.06
N VAL A 533 10.95 -45.60 2.44
CA VAL A 533 10.81 -45.64 0.98
C VAL A 533 10.03 -44.43 0.50
N LYS A 534 10.50 -43.81 -0.59
CA LYS A 534 9.76 -42.77 -1.29
C LYS A 534 9.00 -43.39 -2.46
N VAL A 535 7.75 -42.98 -2.62
CA VAL A 535 6.87 -43.45 -3.69
C VAL A 535 6.17 -42.25 -4.32
N GLU A 536 6.13 -42.23 -5.65
CA GLU A 536 5.31 -41.29 -6.41
C GLU A 536 3.90 -41.86 -6.64
N ALA A 537 2.86 -41.05 -6.45
CA ALA A 537 1.46 -41.39 -6.64
C ALA A 537 0.64 -40.15 -7.06
N ALA A 538 -0.69 -40.26 -7.23
CA ALA A 538 -1.51 -39.09 -7.53
C ALA A 538 -1.57 -38.10 -6.34
N GLY A 539 -2.09 -36.89 -6.57
CA GLY A 539 -2.15 -35.84 -5.55
C GLY A 539 -3.44 -35.84 -4.74
N ILE A 540 -3.51 -34.94 -3.76
CA ILE A 540 -4.73 -34.64 -3.00
C ILE A 540 -5.27 -33.28 -3.45
N LYS A 541 -6.54 -33.26 -3.87
CA LYS A 541 -7.29 -32.05 -4.25
C LYS A 541 -8.10 -31.52 -3.07
N PRO A 542 -8.43 -30.22 -3.04
CA PRO A 542 -9.38 -29.67 -2.07
C PRO A 542 -10.70 -30.45 -2.03
N ALA A 543 -11.28 -30.52 -0.83
CA ALA A 543 -12.64 -30.97 -0.62
C ALA A 543 -13.66 -29.93 -1.15
N LYS A 544 -14.93 -30.09 -0.79
CA LYS A 544 -15.97 -29.13 -1.17
C LYS A 544 -15.73 -27.79 -0.46
N ILE A 545 -16.02 -26.68 -1.14
CA ILE A 545 -15.92 -25.34 -0.55
C ILE A 545 -16.92 -25.21 0.60
N GLU A 546 -16.42 -24.73 1.74
CA GLU A 546 -17.23 -24.40 2.93
C GLU A 546 -17.10 -22.95 3.38
N LYS A 547 -16.05 -22.25 2.92
CA LYS A 547 -15.79 -20.87 3.33
C LYS A 547 -15.36 -20.02 2.15
N VAL A 548 -15.89 -18.82 2.07
CA VAL A 548 -15.41 -17.76 1.18
C VAL A 548 -14.94 -16.61 2.06
N GLU A 549 -13.75 -16.11 1.79
CA GLU A 549 -13.21 -14.91 2.40
C GLU A 549 -12.87 -13.91 1.31
N PHE A 550 -13.01 -12.63 1.63
CA PHE A 550 -12.45 -11.56 0.82
C PHE A 550 -11.23 -11.05 1.59
N GLN A 551 -10.06 -11.12 0.97
CA GLN A 551 -8.79 -10.82 1.62
C GLN A 551 -8.08 -9.66 0.93
N ASN A 552 -7.37 -8.83 1.70
CA ASN A 552 -6.45 -7.84 1.15
C ASN A 552 -5.17 -8.51 0.60
N ALA A 553 -4.25 -7.71 0.08
CA ALA A 553 -3.02 -8.21 -0.53
C ALA A 553 -2.06 -8.89 0.46
N HIS A 554 -2.23 -8.70 1.77
CA HIS A 554 -1.50 -9.39 2.83
C HIS A 554 -2.19 -10.68 3.31
N GLY A 555 -3.34 -11.03 2.74
CA GLY A 555 -4.11 -12.23 3.11
C GLY A 555 -4.99 -12.06 4.35
N GLN A 556 -5.17 -10.82 4.84
CA GLN A 556 -6.05 -10.54 5.97
C GLN A 556 -7.49 -10.43 5.46
N ALA A 557 -8.45 -11.01 6.19
CA ALA A 557 -9.86 -10.91 5.84
C ALA A 557 -10.36 -9.47 5.97
N VAL A 558 -11.10 -9.01 4.97
CA VAL A 558 -11.66 -7.67 4.87
C VAL A 558 -13.16 -7.78 4.59
N THR A 559 -13.95 -7.06 5.37
CA THR A 559 -15.41 -6.99 5.19
C THR A 559 -15.87 -5.65 4.63
N ASP A 560 -15.05 -4.61 4.71
CA ASP A 560 -15.34 -3.27 4.21
C ASP A 560 -14.44 -2.90 3.03
N VAL A 561 -15.05 -2.40 1.96
CA VAL A 561 -14.32 -1.94 0.77
C VAL A 561 -14.56 -0.45 0.60
N PRO A 562 -13.56 0.41 0.84
CA PRO A 562 -13.74 1.84 0.67
C PRO A 562 -14.01 2.18 -0.80
N PRO A 563 -14.89 3.16 -1.10
CA PRO A 563 -15.10 3.61 -2.47
C PRO A 563 -13.84 4.30 -3.00
N ALA A 564 -13.63 4.23 -4.31
CA ALA A 564 -12.66 5.06 -5.00
C ALA A 564 -13.05 6.55 -4.91
N GLU A 565 -12.09 7.42 -5.23
CA GLU A 565 -12.33 8.86 -5.36
C GLU A 565 -13.51 9.15 -6.30
N ILE A 566 -14.25 10.20 -5.96
CA ILE A 566 -15.37 10.66 -6.77
C ILE A 566 -14.89 11.08 -8.15
N THR A 567 -15.63 10.72 -9.19
CA THR A 567 -15.29 11.08 -10.56
C THR A 567 -15.94 12.40 -11.00
N PRO A 568 -15.49 12.97 -12.14
CA PRO A 568 -16.05 14.21 -12.69
C PRO A 568 -17.57 14.18 -12.90
N ASP A 569 -18.14 13.01 -13.18
CA ASP A 569 -19.58 12.77 -13.31
C ASP A 569 -20.30 12.59 -11.96
N LYS A 570 -19.63 12.92 -10.85
CA LYS A 570 -20.15 12.90 -9.48
C LYS A 570 -20.65 11.51 -9.08
N LYS A 571 -19.80 10.51 -9.28
CA LYS A 571 -20.05 9.12 -8.92
C LYS A 571 -18.96 8.57 -8.03
N TYR A 572 -19.36 7.76 -7.06
CA TYR A 572 -18.46 6.91 -6.29
C TYR A 572 -18.47 5.50 -6.88
N PHE A 573 -17.33 4.81 -6.79
CA PHE A 573 -17.21 3.44 -7.26
C PHE A 573 -16.51 2.55 -6.25
N THR A 574 -17.19 1.49 -5.85
CA THR A 574 -16.58 0.41 -5.08
C THR A 574 -16.11 -0.66 -6.05
N ARG A 575 -14.82 -0.99 -6.01
CA ARG A 575 -14.23 -2.04 -6.85
C ARG A 575 -14.02 -3.28 -6.00
N ILE A 576 -14.60 -4.40 -6.42
CA ILE A 576 -14.46 -5.69 -5.76
C ILE A 576 -13.61 -6.57 -6.69
N PRO A 577 -12.28 -6.67 -6.48
CA PRO A 577 -11.40 -7.42 -7.36
C PRO A 577 -11.66 -8.92 -7.25
N GLU A 578 -11.59 -9.62 -8.37
CA GLU A 578 -11.76 -11.07 -8.39
C GLU A 578 -10.67 -11.79 -7.58
N ALA A 579 -9.43 -11.33 -7.69
CA ALA A 579 -8.24 -11.92 -7.07
C ALA A 579 -8.26 -11.94 -5.53
N SER A 580 -9.05 -11.04 -4.92
CA SER A 580 -9.18 -10.88 -3.47
C SER A 580 -10.06 -11.96 -2.83
N PHE A 581 -10.89 -12.67 -3.60
CA PHE A 581 -11.67 -13.79 -3.05
C PHE A 581 -10.82 -15.04 -2.86
N LYS A 582 -10.83 -15.57 -1.64
CA LYS A 582 -10.28 -16.89 -1.31
C LYS A 582 -11.40 -17.86 -0.95
N MET A 583 -11.38 -19.04 -1.57
CA MET A 583 -12.34 -20.11 -1.27
C MET A 583 -11.62 -21.27 -0.61
N PHE A 584 -12.10 -21.68 0.55
CA PHE A 584 -11.52 -22.74 1.35
C PHE A 584 -12.51 -23.90 1.53
N ASP A 585 -11.97 -25.11 1.59
CA ASP A 585 -12.70 -26.25 2.13
C ASP A 585 -12.66 -26.28 3.67
N GLN A 586 -13.33 -27.28 4.27
CA GLN A 586 -13.40 -27.47 5.72
C GLN A 586 -12.03 -27.65 6.41
N TYR A 587 -11.00 -28.05 5.65
CA TYR A 587 -9.64 -28.29 6.15
C TYR A 587 -8.71 -27.09 5.92
N GLY A 588 -9.25 -25.99 5.39
CA GLY A 588 -8.49 -24.77 5.06
C GLY A 588 -7.71 -24.87 3.75
N ASN A 589 -7.98 -25.85 2.89
CA ASN A 589 -7.35 -25.91 1.58
C ASN A 589 -7.98 -24.89 0.64
N MET A 590 -7.13 -24.02 0.09
CA MET A 590 -7.55 -23.00 -0.86
C MET A 590 -7.80 -23.60 -2.25
N LYS A 591 -9.01 -23.38 -2.82
CA LYS A 591 -9.38 -23.73 -4.20
C LYS A 591 -9.02 -22.64 -5.20
N THR A 592 -8.96 -21.39 -4.75
CA THR A 592 -8.54 -20.19 -5.51
C THR A 592 -7.01 -20.01 -5.56
N GLY A 593 -6.27 -21.12 -5.62
CA GLY A 593 -4.81 -21.12 -5.51
C GLY A 593 -4.11 -20.74 -6.81
N GLU A 594 -3.78 -21.74 -7.61
CA GLU A 594 -2.93 -21.57 -8.80
C GLU A 594 -3.70 -20.96 -9.98
N GLN A 595 -3.12 -19.92 -10.59
CA GLN A 595 -3.65 -19.28 -11.80
C GLN A 595 -3.22 -20.07 -13.06
N PRO A 596 -3.96 -19.98 -14.18
CA PRO A 596 -5.18 -19.21 -14.38
C PRO A 596 -6.42 -19.94 -13.83
N LEU A 597 -7.26 -19.20 -13.09
CA LEU A 597 -8.54 -19.71 -12.62
C LEU A 597 -9.64 -19.49 -13.67
N THR A 598 -10.55 -20.45 -13.76
CA THR A 598 -11.72 -20.41 -14.65
C THR A 598 -13.00 -20.69 -13.88
N ALA A 599 -14.14 -20.32 -14.45
CA ALA A 599 -15.46 -20.60 -13.87
C ALA A 599 -15.72 -22.11 -13.64
N ALA A 600 -15.05 -23.00 -14.38
CA ALA A 600 -15.17 -24.45 -14.15
C ALA A 600 -14.46 -24.92 -12.87
N ILE A 601 -13.52 -24.14 -12.33
CA ILE A 601 -12.73 -24.49 -11.14
C ILE A 601 -13.38 -23.91 -9.89
N THR A 602 -13.64 -22.60 -9.87
CA THR A 602 -14.12 -21.87 -8.69
C THR A 602 -15.57 -21.40 -8.80
N GLY A 603 -16.23 -21.66 -9.92
CA GLY A 603 -17.58 -21.15 -10.18
C GLY A 603 -17.56 -19.68 -10.58
N THR A 604 -18.74 -19.05 -10.52
CA THR A 604 -18.92 -17.62 -10.73
C THR A 604 -19.50 -16.94 -9.51
N PHE A 605 -19.39 -15.62 -9.45
CA PHE A 605 -20.10 -14.80 -8.48
C PHE A 605 -20.76 -13.57 -9.10
N THR A 606 -21.83 -13.11 -8.47
CA THR A 606 -22.54 -11.87 -8.81
C THR A 606 -22.67 -10.97 -7.58
N ALA A 607 -22.74 -9.66 -7.82
CA ALA A 607 -22.97 -8.66 -6.79
C ALA A 607 -24.34 -7.99 -6.98
N SER A 608 -25.00 -7.66 -5.87
CA SER A 608 -26.27 -6.94 -5.87
C SER A 608 -26.42 -6.03 -4.65
N THR A 609 -27.01 -4.85 -4.87
CA THR A 609 -27.38 -3.88 -3.84
C THR A 609 -28.57 -3.05 -4.37
N SER A 610 -29.42 -2.56 -3.47
CA SER A 610 -30.53 -1.65 -3.79
C SER A 610 -30.11 -0.18 -3.88
N ASN A 611 -28.95 0.17 -3.33
CA ASN A 611 -28.51 1.57 -3.19
C ASN A 611 -27.63 2.06 -4.35
N ALA A 612 -27.07 1.13 -5.15
CA ALA A 612 -26.25 1.48 -6.31
C ALA A 612 -27.11 1.92 -7.50
N GLU A 613 -26.57 2.87 -8.28
CA GLU A 613 -27.12 3.25 -9.57
C GLU A 613 -26.99 2.11 -10.59
N SER A 614 -25.84 1.41 -10.57
CA SER A 614 -25.55 0.28 -11.46
C SER A 614 -24.45 -0.63 -10.90
N THR A 615 -24.44 -1.88 -11.36
CA THR A 615 -23.35 -2.84 -11.14
C THR A 615 -22.85 -3.33 -12.50
N SER A 616 -21.55 -3.33 -12.71
CA SER A 616 -20.90 -3.74 -13.96
C SER A 616 -19.73 -4.68 -13.72
N TYR A 617 -19.46 -5.58 -14.67
CA TYR A 617 -18.43 -6.61 -14.56
C TYR A 617 -17.30 -6.30 -15.53
N ILE A 618 -16.19 -5.77 -15.01
CA ILE A 618 -14.99 -5.48 -15.79
C ILE A 618 -14.18 -6.78 -15.83
N THR A 619 -14.63 -7.71 -16.66
CA THR A 619 -14.16 -9.11 -16.74
C THR A 619 -14.23 -9.61 -18.18
N SER A 620 -13.43 -10.61 -18.53
CA SER A 620 -13.46 -11.26 -19.84
C SER A 620 -14.75 -12.05 -20.15
N ASN A 621 -15.50 -12.48 -19.13
CA ASN A 621 -16.60 -13.43 -19.26
C ASN A 621 -17.99 -12.88 -18.89
N GLY A 622 -18.13 -11.58 -18.64
CA GLY A 622 -19.41 -10.94 -18.28
C GLY A 622 -19.95 -11.30 -16.89
N GLY A 623 -19.14 -11.93 -16.04
CA GLY A 623 -19.44 -12.32 -14.67
C GLY A 623 -18.15 -12.54 -13.87
N GLY A 624 -18.22 -12.50 -12.54
CA GLY A 624 -17.06 -12.65 -11.67
C GLY A 624 -16.61 -14.10 -11.50
N VAL A 625 -15.30 -14.38 -11.49
CA VAL A 625 -14.68 -15.67 -11.17
C VAL A 625 -13.84 -15.50 -9.89
N PRO A 626 -14.21 -16.13 -8.76
CA PRO A 626 -13.50 -15.93 -7.50
C PRO A 626 -12.03 -16.33 -7.60
N GLY A 627 -11.15 -15.47 -7.07
CA GLY A 627 -9.72 -15.65 -7.00
C GLY A 627 -8.96 -15.38 -8.29
N ARG A 628 -9.64 -15.16 -9.42
CA ARG A 628 -8.99 -14.97 -10.72
C ARG A 628 -8.20 -13.67 -10.77
N PHE A 629 -6.98 -13.73 -11.30
CA PHE A 629 -6.22 -12.55 -11.67
C PHE A 629 -6.08 -12.49 -13.19
N GLU A 630 -6.79 -11.55 -13.81
CA GLU A 630 -6.62 -11.21 -15.22
C GLU A 630 -6.56 -9.69 -15.37
N LEU A 631 -5.88 -9.21 -16.42
CA LEU A 631 -5.85 -7.78 -16.75
C LEU A 631 -6.84 -7.49 -17.89
N VAL A 632 -7.80 -6.64 -17.61
CA VAL A 632 -8.76 -6.08 -18.57
C VAL A 632 -8.43 -4.59 -18.69
N ASP A 633 -8.06 -4.15 -19.90
CA ASP A 633 -7.60 -2.78 -20.17
C ASP A 633 -6.47 -2.30 -19.23
N GLY A 634 -5.52 -3.20 -18.95
CA GLY A 634 -4.38 -2.94 -18.08
C GLY A 634 -4.70 -2.89 -16.58
N LYS A 635 -5.92 -3.25 -16.16
CA LYS A 635 -6.36 -3.25 -14.76
C LYS A 635 -6.83 -4.65 -14.33
N PRO A 636 -6.64 -5.03 -13.06
CA PRO A 636 -7.23 -6.26 -12.53
C PRO A 636 -8.73 -6.32 -12.79
N SER A 637 -9.20 -7.51 -13.19
CA SER A 637 -10.62 -7.79 -13.28
C SER A 637 -11.32 -7.57 -11.94
N HIS A 638 -12.48 -6.92 -12.01
CA HIS A 638 -13.25 -6.56 -10.83
C HIS A 638 -14.72 -6.36 -11.16
N VAL A 639 -15.54 -6.47 -10.12
CA VAL A 639 -16.93 -5.98 -10.14
C VAL A 639 -16.92 -4.52 -9.69
N LYS A 640 -17.54 -3.65 -10.49
CA LYS A 640 -17.66 -2.22 -10.24
C LYS A 640 -19.10 -1.88 -9.85
N VAL A 641 -19.29 -1.49 -8.59
CA VAL A 641 -20.56 -1.00 -8.05
C VAL A 641 -20.52 0.53 -8.05
N THR A 642 -21.52 1.16 -8.68
CA THR A 642 -21.54 2.60 -8.93
C THR A 642 -22.64 3.28 -8.12
N TYR A 643 -22.28 4.31 -7.36
CA TYR A 643 -23.22 5.14 -6.60
C TYR A 643 -23.23 6.54 -7.18
N ALA A 644 -24.42 7.09 -7.39
CA ALA A 644 -24.56 8.48 -7.75
C ALA A 644 -24.39 9.34 -6.48
N ALA A 645 -23.58 10.38 -6.55
CA ALA A 645 -23.45 11.35 -5.45
C ALA A 645 -24.59 12.39 -5.48
N THR A 646 -25.18 12.63 -6.65
CA THR A 646 -26.23 13.62 -6.89
C THR A 646 -27.42 13.04 -7.67
N GLY A 647 -28.53 13.78 -7.73
CA GLY A 647 -29.74 13.37 -8.46
C GLY A 647 -30.68 12.45 -7.67
N SER A 648 -31.67 11.86 -8.36
CA SER A 648 -32.74 11.06 -7.74
C SER A 648 -32.31 9.69 -7.23
N LYS A 649 -31.14 9.21 -7.67
CA LYS A 649 -30.49 7.96 -7.20
C LYS A 649 -29.30 8.23 -6.28
N ALA A 650 -29.20 9.46 -5.74
CA ALA A 650 -28.11 9.82 -4.86
C ALA A 650 -28.13 8.95 -3.58
N PHE A 651 -26.97 8.43 -3.20
CA PHE A 651 -26.80 7.63 -1.99
C PHE A 651 -25.58 8.10 -1.19
N ALA A 652 -25.74 8.13 0.14
CA ALA A 652 -24.71 8.41 1.12
C ALA A 652 -24.97 7.57 2.36
N GLY A 653 -23.90 7.12 3.03
CA GLY A 653 -23.96 6.19 4.17
C GLY A 653 -23.43 4.79 3.82
N GLN A 654 -23.61 3.86 4.76
CA GLN A 654 -23.13 2.49 4.60
C GLN A 654 -24.08 1.67 3.70
N ASP A 655 -23.52 1.03 2.68
CA ASP A 655 -24.21 0.04 1.84
C ASP A 655 -23.71 -1.38 2.13
N THR A 656 -24.60 -2.36 1.97
CA THR A 656 -24.28 -3.79 2.05
C THR A 656 -24.43 -4.44 0.67
N ILE A 657 -23.31 -4.79 0.06
CA ILE A 657 -23.24 -5.46 -1.24
C ILE A 657 -23.34 -6.97 -1.02
N LYS A 658 -24.45 -7.57 -1.45
CA LYS A 658 -24.66 -9.03 -1.38
C LYS A 658 -23.98 -9.74 -2.53
N LEU A 659 -23.19 -10.76 -2.20
CA LEU A 659 -22.44 -11.56 -3.16
C LEU A 659 -22.99 -12.99 -3.19
N SER A 660 -23.33 -13.47 -4.38
CA SER A 660 -23.86 -14.82 -4.59
C SER A 660 -22.87 -15.65 -5.41
N PHE A 661 -22.46 -16.81 -4.89
CA PHE A 661 -21.48 -17.70 -5.51
C PHE A 661 -22.12 -18.98 -6.02
N SER A 662 -21.77 -19.46 -7.21
CA SER A 662 -22.36 -20.67 -7.79
C SER A 662 -21.95 -21.96 -7.08
N GLU A 663 -20.68 -22.07 -6.67
CA GLU A 663 -20.10 -23.24 -5.99
C GLU A 663 -20.29 -23.21 -4.46
N ALA A 664 -20.67 -22.06 -3.92
CA ALA A 664 -20.81 -21.78 -2.49
C ALA A 664 -22.20 -21.18 -2.18
N SER A 665 -23.21 -21.57 -2.96
CA SER A 665 -24.55 -20.95 -2.98
C SER A 665 -25.36 -21.07 -1.68
N LEU A 666 -24.88 -21.84 -0.70
CA LEU A 666 -25.50 -21.99 0.62
C LEU A 666 -25.06 -20.89 1.61
N PHE A 667 -24.07 -20.05 1.25
CA PHE A 667 -23.52 -19.04 2.14
C PHE A 667 -23.97 -17.64 1.72
N SER A 668 -24.48 -16.87 2.67
CA SER A 668 -24.67 -15.43 2.50
C SER A 668 -23.34 -14.75 2.74
N PHE A 669 -22.74 -14.19 1.69
CA PHE A 669 -21.53 -13.37 1.82
C PHE A 669 -21.87 -11.93 1.42
N SER A 670 -21.38 -10.97 2.19
CA SER A 670 -21.60 -9.55 1.94
C SER A 670 -20.36 -8.75 2.25
N LEU A 671 -20.16 -7.68 1.49
CA LEU A 671 -19.18 -6.64 1.77
C LEU A 671 -19.92 -5.35 2.11
N THR A 672 -19.37 -4.56 3.02
CA THR A 672 -19.83 -3.21 3.27
C THR A 672 -19.00 -2.21 2.47
N THR A 673 -19.59 -1.06 2.20
CA THR A 673 -18.88 0.10 1.68
C THR A 673 -19.57 1.34 2.20
N THR A 674 -18.82 2.31 2.72
CA THR A 674 -19.39 3.57 3.20
C THR A 674 -19.19 4.65 2.16
N ILE A 675 -20.29 5.15 1.60
CA ILE A 675 -20.26 6.21 0.60
C ILE A 675 -20.31 7.56 1.32
N PRO A 676 -19.28 8.41 1.17
CA PRO A 676 -19.27 9.73 1.79
C PRO A 676 -20.46 10.56 1.33
N ALA A 677 -21.01 11.36 2.25
CA ALA A 677 -22.03 12.32 1.87
C ALA A 677 -21.45 13.34 0.88
N TYR A 678 -22.19 13.61 -0.18
CA TYR A 678 -21.76 14.57 -1.18
C TYR A 678 -21.83 15.99 -0.60
N SER A 679 -20.70 16.69 -0.67
CA SER A 679 -20.60 18.14 -0.53
C SER A 679 -19.79 18.67 -1.71
N GLY A 680 -20.33 19.62 -2.46
CA GLY A 680 -19.62 20.19 -3.61
C GLY A 680 -20.03 21.61 -3.91
N LEU A 681 -19.30 22.25 -4.80
CA LEU A 681 -19.54 23.63 -5.23
C LEU A 681 -20.98 23.83 -5.74
N LYS A 682 -21.74 24.68 -5.04
CA LYS A 682 -23.12 25.08 -5.37
C LYS A 682 -23.16 26.24 -6.35
N GLY A 683 -22.20 27.16 -6.27
CA GLY A 683 -22.14 28.32 -7.15
C GLY A 683 -20.89 29.18 -6.93
N ILE A 684 -20.58 30.01 -7.92
CA ILE A 684 -19.53 31.02 -7.85
C ILE A 684 -20.19 32.37 -8.11
N LYS A 685 -19.99 33.32 -7.21
CA LYS A 685 -20.37 34.72 -7.44
C LYS A 685 -19.14 35.46 -7.97
N SER A 686 -19.19 35.85 -9.23
CA SER A 686 -18.17 36.68 -9.85
C SER A 686 -18.66 38.13 -10.00
N HIS A 687 -17.70 39.04 -9.98
CA HIS A 687 -17.88 40.42 -10.37
C HIS A 687 -17.09 40.64 -11.67
N MET A 688 -17.69 41.36 -12.62
CA MET A 688 -16.99 41.80 -13.82
C MET A 688 -16.66 43.28 -13.69
N SER A 689 -15.38 43.60 -13.84
CA SER A 689 -14.90 44.97 -13.91
C SER A 689 -14.39 45.19 -15.34
N ALA A 690 -14.84 46.26 -15.99
CA ALA A 690 -14.25 46.66 -17.26
C ALA A 690 -12.85 47.25 -16.99
N ILE A 691 -11.86 46.84 -17.79
CA ILE A 691 -10.47 47.32 -17.66
C ILE A 691 -10.38 48.78 -18.13
N ASP A 692 -11.22 49.12 -19.11
CA ASP A 692 -11.49 50.48 -19.56
C ASP A 692 -12.92 50.84 -19.16
N ASP A 693 -13.23 52.11 -18.88
CA ASP A 693 -14.57 52.63 -18.49
C ASP A 693 -15.70 52.40 -19.54
N THR A 694 -15.56 51.44 -20.45
CA THR A 694 -16.51 51.08 -21.49
C THR A 694 -16.84 49.59 -21.43
N ILE A 695 -18.07 49.25 -21.01
CA ILE A 695 -18.68 47.96 -21.33
C ILE A 695 -19.30 48.08 -22.72
N PRO A 696 -18.92 47.26 -23.72
CA PRO A 696 -19.51 47.38 -25.05
C PRO A 696 -21.01 47.03 -24.99
N VAL A 697 -21.86 47.98 -25.36
CA VAL A 697 -23.32 47.78 -25.40
C VAL A 697 -23.65 46.74 -26.47
N ASN A 698 -24.37 45.67 -26.11
CA ASN A 698 -24.70 44.50 -26.96
C ASN A 698 -23.55 43.52 -27.28
N SER A 699 -22.51 43.45 -26.44
CA SER A 699 -21.50 42.38 -26.56
C SER A 699 -21.91 41.13 -25.78
N GLU A 700 -21.89 39.97 -26.45
CA GLU A 700 -21.89 38.67 -25.79
C GLU A 700 -20.44 38.34 -25.43
N VAL A 701 -20.07 38.47 -24.16
CA VAL A 701 -18.76 38.04 -23.67
C VAL A 701 -18.82 36.55 -23.36
N ALA A 702 -18.03 35.75 -24.08
CA ALA A 702 -17.91 34.34 -23.79
C ALA A 702 -16.97 34.14 -22.59
N MET A 703 -17.54 33.78 -21.43
CA MET A 703 -16.76 33.45 -20.24
C MET A 703 -16.61 31.93 -20.12
N THR A 704 -15.38 31.44 -19.98
CA THR A 704 -15.12 30.08 -19.50
C THR A 704 -14.79 30.14 -18.01
N VAL A 705 -15.43 29.30 -17.20
CA VAL A 705 -15.17 29.20 -15.75
C VAL A 705 -14.56 27.83 -15.48
N ASP A 706 -13.26 27.80 -15.22
CA ASP A 706 -12.58 26.58 -14.79
C ASP A 706 -12.25 26.67 -13.31
N VAL A 707 -12.67 25.63 -12.57
CA VAL A 707 -12.44 25.45 -11.15
C VAL A 707 -11.26 24.49 -11.04
N LEU A 708 -10.11 24.95 -10.55
CA LEU A 708 -8.88 24.16 -10.51
C LEU A 708 -8.45 23.83 -9.08
N ASP A 709 -7.88 22.65 -8.83
CA ASP A 709 -7.32 22.28 -7.51
C ASP A 709 -5.93 22.93 -7.25
N GLY A 710 -5.29 22.57 -6.13
CA GLY A 710 -3.96 23.07 -5.75
C GLY A 710 -2.84 22.75 -6.75
N ASP A 711 -3.06 21.77 -7.63
CA ASP A 711 -2.14 21.34 -8.70
C ASP A 711 -2.50 21.96 -10.07
N GLY A 712 -3.56 22.76 -10.16
CA GLY A 712 -4.04 23.34 -11.41
C GLY A 712 -4.83 22.38 -12.31
N LYS A 713 -5.29 21.23 -11.79
CA LYS A 713 -6.17 20.30 -12.52
C LYS A 713 -7.63 20.66 -12.29
N ARG A 714 -8.53 20.25 -13.20
CA ARG A 714 -9.97 20.48 -13.04
C ARG A 714 -10.44 19.85 -11.73
N PHE A 715 -10.99 20.66 -10.87
CA PHE A 715 -11.46 20.29 -9.56
C PHE A 715 -12.74 19.43 -9.64
N VAL A 716 -12.80 18.39 -8.82
CA VAL A 716 -13.86 17.36 -8.82
C VAL A 716 -14.21 17.05 -7.35
N ASP A 717 -15.23 17.73 -6.79
CA ASP A 717 -15.45 17.80 -5.32
C ASP A 717 -15.87 16.48 -4.62
N PRO A 718 -15.16 16.08 -3.53
CA PRO A 718 -15.59 15.02 -2.60
C PRO A 718 -15.74 15.43 -1.11
N ASP A 719 -15.33 16.63 -0.68
CA ASP A 719 -15.38 17.09 0.73
C ASP A 719 -15.34 18.63 0.81
N ARG A 720 -16.05 19.22 1.77
CA ARG A 720 -16.11 20.66 2.10
C ARG A 720 -14.90 21.10 2.92
N ASP A 721 -14.28 20.19 3.68
CA ASP A 721 -13.22 20.50 4.65
C ASP A 721 -11.80 20.24 4.11
N ALA A 722 -11.66 19.41 3.08
CA ALA A 722 -10.50 19.38 2.21
C ALA A 722 -10.32 20.74 1.50
N LYS A 723 -9.26 21.48 1.87
CA LYS A 723 -8.99 22.79 1.29
C LYS A 723 -8.68 22.70 -0.18
N THR A 724 -9.66 23.08 -0.97
CA THR A 724 -9.45 23.31 -2.37
C THR A 724 -8.83 24.68 -2.51
N GLY A 725 -7.54 24.69 -2.89
CA GLY A 725 -6.88 25.85 -3.48
C GLY A 725 -7.53 26.20 -4.81
N VAL A 726 -8.83 26.51 -4.79
CA VAL A 726 -9.62 26.72 -6.00
C VAL A 726 -9.14 27.97 -6.68
N THR A 727 -8.50 27.80 -7.82
CA THR A 727 -8.29 28.92 -8.74
C THR A 727 -9.43 28.90 -9.74
N VAL A 728 -10.24 29.95 -9.71
CA VAL A 728 -11.23 30.20 -10.74
C VAL A 728 -10.55 31.01 -11.82
N THR A 729 -10.32 30.39 -12.97
CA THR A 729 -9.77 31.09 -14.12
C THR A 729 -10.93 31.48 -15.00
N ILE A 730 -11.02 32.76 -15.33
CA ILE A 730 -12.05 33.27 -16.20
C ILE A 730 -11.35 33.93 -17.39
N GLY A 731 -11.45 33.29 -18.56
CA GLY A 731 -10.85 33.77 -19.81
C GLY A 731 -11.86 34.54 -20.65
N GLY A 732 -11.41 35.65 -21.26
CA GLY A 732 -12.07 36.28 -22.40
C GLY A 732 -11.42 35.84 -23.72
N GLN A 733 -12.07 36.08 -24.86
CA GLN A 733 -11.45 35.94 -26.18
C GLN A 733 -10.51 37.13 -26.46
N GLU A 734 -9.59 36.94 -27.42
CA GLU A 734 -8.69 38.01 -27.88
C GLU A 734 -9.54 39.18 -28.41
N GLY A 735 -9.56 40.30 -27.66
CA GLY A 735 -10.41 41.48 -27.94
C GLY A 735 -11.39 41.87 -26.84
N ASP A 736 -11.54 41.06 -25.78
CA ASP A 736 -12.39 41.38 -24.63
C ASP A 736 -11.65 42.27 -23.60
N ASN A 737 -12.12 43.51 -23.38
CA ASN A 737 -11.54 44.48 -22.40
C ASN A 737 -12.17 44.36 -20.99
N VAL A 738 -12.46 43.14 -20.53
CA VAL A 738 -13.08 42.88 -19.22
C VAL A 738 -12.25 41.89 -18.41
N GLU A 739 -12.01 42.21 -17.13
CA GLU A 739 -11.31 41.33 -16.20
C GLU A 739 -12.30 40.81 -15.13
N PRO A 740 -12.79 39.57 -15.30
CA PRO A 740 -13.66 38.94 -14.32
C PRO A 740 -12.91 38.51 -13.05
N THR A 741 -13.50 38.79 -11.89
CA THR A 741 -12.94 38.51 -10.57
C THR A 741 -13.91 37.69 -9.73
N VAL A 742 -13.45 36.68 -9.00
CA VAL A 742 -14.30 35.91 -8.08
C VAL A 742 -14.46 36.63 -6.76
N THR A 743 -15.71 36.83 -6.35
CA THR A 743 -16.08 37.52 -5.11
C THR A 743 -16.55 36.58 -4.01
N GLU A 744 -17.16 35.46 -4.36
CA GLU A 744 -17.72 34.50 -3.41
C GLU A 744 -17.79 33.10 -4.02
N ILE A 745 -17.63 32.06 -3.19
CA ILE A 745 -17.75 30.65 -3.56
C ILE A 745 -18.76 30.02 -2.60
N TRP A 746 -19.80 29.39 -3.14
CA TRP A 746 -20.92 28.84 -2.40
C TRP A 746 -20.86 27.31 -2.47
N TRP A 747 -21.04 26.63 -1.34
CA TRP A 747 -20.99 25.16 -1.26
C TRP A 747 -22.38 24.59 -0.97
N GLU A 748 -22.66 23.39 -1.49
CA GLU A 748 -23.85 22.62 -1.09
C GLU A 748 -23.63 22.14 0.36
N PRO A 749 -24.61 22.31 1.25
CA PRO A 749 -24.52 21.78 2.60
C PRO A 749 -24.46 20.25 2.54
N MET A 750 -23.55 19.66 3.32
CA MET A 750 -23.40 18.21 3.43
C MET A 750 -24.72 17.60 3.91
N LYS A 751 -25.16 16.50 3.29
CA LYS A 751 -26.27 15.73 3.85
C LYS A 751 -25.77 15.05 5.13
N PRO A 752 -26.45 15.20 6.27
CA PRO A 752 -26.01 14.57 7.52
C PRO A 752 -25.86 13.06 7.35
N SER A 753 -24.81 12.49 7.91
CA SER A 753 -24.68 11.04 8.07
C SER A 753 -25.74 10.50 9.03
N GLU A 754 -25.92 9.17 9.07
CA GLU A 754 -26.82 8.52 10.03
C GLU A 754 -26.42 8.82 11.48
N GLU A 755 -25.11 8.81 11.79
CA GLU A 755 -24.59 9.10 13.13
C GLU A 755 -24.82 10.55 13.54
N GLU A 756 -24.57 11.51 12.64
CA GLU A 756 -24.84 12.93 12.91
C GLU A 756 -26.34 13.19 13.08
N CYS A 757 -27.17 12.51 12.29
CA CYS A 757 -28.62 12.60 12.42
C CYS A 757 -29.10 12.08 13.77
N VAL A 758 -28.60 10.92 14.20
CA VAL A 758 -28.93 10.31 15.50
C VAL A 758 -28.39 11.18 16.65
N ALA A 759 -27.19 11.76 16.51
CA ALA A 759 -26.63 12.67 17.50
C ALA A 759 -27.44 13.97 17.63
N ALA A 760 -28.10 14.42 16.56
CA ALA A 760 -29.06 15.52 16.57
C ALA A 760 -30.48 15.09 16.98
N GLU A 761 -30.65 13.88 17.55
CA GLU A 761 -31.93 13.29 17.94
C GLU A 761 -32.93 13.12 16.77
N GLY A 762 -32.45 13.17 15.53
CA GLY A 762 -33.21 12.98 14.30
C GLY A 762 -33.45 11.52 13.95
N THR A 763 -34.35 11.28 13.00
CA THR A 763 -34.60 9.95 12.43
C THR A 763 -33.99 9.85 11.05
N PHE A 764 -33.04 8.93 10.85
CA PHE A 764 -32.44 8.66 9.56
C PHE A 764 -33.22 7.57 8.81
N THR A 765 -33.82 7.91 7.67
CA THR A 765 -34.56 6.95 6.83
C THR A 765 -34.26 7.20 5.35
N GLU A 766 -33.99 6.12 4.60
CA GLU A 766 -33.70 6.16 3.16
C GLU A 766 -32.60 7.17 2.75
N GLY A 767 -31.53 7.28 3.55
CA GLY A 767 -30.43 8.20 3.26
C GLY A 767 -30.77 9.68 3.51
N LYS A 768 -31.82 9.97 4.29
CA LYS A 768 -32.22 11.33 4.69
C LYS A 768 -32.37 11.41 6.20
N CYS A 769 -31.80 12.48 6.77
CA CYS A 769 -32.08 12.86 8.14
C CYS A 769 -33.38 13.66 8.23
N VAL A 770 -34.29 13.24 9.11
CA VAL A 770 -35.53 13.96 9.42
C VAL A 770 -35.42 14.51 10.84
N LEU A 771 -35.36 15.83 10.94
CA LEU A 771 -35.37 16.58 12.19
C LEU A 771 -36.70 17.33 12.33
N THR A 772 -37.20 17.47 13.56
CA THR A 772 -38.26 18.43 13.86
C THR A 772 -37.69 19.86 13.83
N GLU A 773 -38.56 20.86 13.72
CA GLU A 773 -38.17 22.29 13.69
C GLU A 773 -37.35 22.68 14.94
N GLU A 774 -37.72 22.15 16.11
CA GLU A 774 -37.01 22.31 17.38
C GLU A 774 -35.61 21.65 17.39
N GLN A 775 -35.45 20.52 16.70
CA GLN A 775 -34.18 19.80 16.58
C GLN A 775 -33.24 20.47 15.58
N CYS A 776 -33.78 21.09 14.51
CA CYS A 776 -33.00 21.91 13.59
C CYS A 776 -32.39 23.12 14.29
N GLU A 777 -33.17 23.85 15.10
CA GLU A 777 -32.69 25.06 15.78
C GLU A 777 -31.66 24.79 16.90
N SER A 778 -31.64 23.57 17.44
CA SER A 778 -30.75 23.18 18.55
C SER A 778 -29.50 22.39 18.10
N SER A 779 -29.45 21.94 16.84
CA SER A 779 -28.32 21.19 16.30
C SER A 779 -27.36 22.05 15.49
N SER A 780 -26.13 21.59 15.30
CA SER A 780 -25.15 22.21 14.39
C SER A 780 -25.40 21.90 12.91
N LEU A 781 -26.50 21.21 12.59
CA LEU A 781 -26.87 20.76 11.23
C LEU A 781 -27.76 21.75 10.46
N GLY A 782 -28.11 22.89 11.08
CA GLY A 782 -29.06 23.90 10.57
C GLY A 782 -28.66 24.63 9.30
#